data_AF-A0A4Y8XZQ5-F1
#
_entry.id   AF-A0A4Y8XZQ5-F1
#
_cell.length_a   1.000
_cell.length_b   1.000
_cell.length_c   1.000
_cell.angle_alpha   90.00
_cell.angle_beta   90.00
_cell.angle_gamma   90.00
#
_symmetry.space_group_name_H-M   'P 1'
#
loop_
_entity.id
_entity.type
_entity.pdbx_description
1 polymer ?
#
loop_
_entity_poly.entity_id
_entity_poly.type
_entity_poly.pdbx_seq_one_letter_code
_entity_poly.pdbx_strand_id
1 'polypeptide(L)'
;MSPRTSHAYRSLSMKRRVWLTLGAVVLGGAGVVTVAMADPPEEPGKGGPEKRSAKVHTVQLSKGGANERELPSTSTEPFSLVGVGWDSASAEIDGVAQVRTREAKSGKWSGWQSLELDSHGPDEPEGAARGASEPLWVGPSTAVQVRVESDTALPKSLKLHMVDPGVSAAEAKNPADPVLDSAAFAVEETASPSPGDSVTPTDVPTVVPTEPAESATPTDTATPDPSPTDTATPDPSPTPTKPTAPPSTVKRPPIIDRAQWGADETMVADPAEYIDKVQAVYIHHTVGSNNYSCAESAALVRGIMTYHVKTEGWNDLGYNFLVDKCGRIFEGRGGGADLPVKGAHTYGFNSYSTGIALLGDFEGDAATGKAAGRPTTAAQQSAARVAAWKLGQYGGNPKGSVTLVAQGDTGKYSEGQKATMSVISGHRDAFATACPGKNLYAKLPAIRDFAAGPGRNSAIPSADFNRDGINDLVVGLPLAASSDGSVTVLPGTTAGPGSSARRTINQNSPGVPGNSEAGDLFGSANAWGDVNGDGYADLIVGSPGENGTTGQTDTGVVAVLHGPGLNTGKGYWTDAATRAAGEKLGATVTSGDFNADGNADILSIAPGKPGRWWAWDGKSGAAKSGYLNSTAYTTAAGYASAVSGDFNKDGYADAAVGFRDPGGVGRLLWLKGSATGLQRVGVLEARGGRSLAAGDLNGDGYTDLAVGQPSTTESGHTLKGGAVTAVFGSATGLTSTGRKTFGQDTTGVPDTGETGDDMGASVSVGDVNLDGYDDILSGLPGEDITRGGVARTNAGQVILLRGSSTGPTATGSAAYHQDTTGVPGTTESNDRLGSSVSLTDLSGYSRADLAIGADGEDGDNGTILQLDNSSTSGIVTSSGVYYGTTALGAPAGIRIGRTLAP
;
A
#
# COMPACT_ATOMS: atom_id res chain seq x y z
N MET A 1 27.28 1.81 -63.65
CA MET A 1 27.69 3.21 -63.85
C MET A 1 26.60 4.12 -63.27
N SER A 2 26.97 4.94 -62.29
CA SER A 2 26.17 5.94 -61.55
C SER A 2 25.87 7.18 -62.43
N PRO A 3 25.05 8.21 -62.03
CA PRO A 3 24.58 8.49 -60.67
C PRO A 3 23.13 8.97 -60.47
N ARG A 4 22.71 8.80 -59.21
CA ARG A 4 21.64 9.51 -58.50
C ARG A 4 21.98 11.00 -58.35
N THR A 5 20.98 11.87 -58.48
CA THR A 5 20.99 13.23 -57.92
C THR A 5 19.83 13.40 -56.94
N SER A 6 20.20 13.88 -55.76
CA SER A 6 19.36 14.20 -54.61
C SER A 6 18.56 15.48 -54.82
N HIS A 7 17.28 15.48 -54.46
CA HIS A 7 16.57 16.70 -54.09
C HIS A 7 16.14 16.61 -52.62
N ALA A 8 16.72 17.49 -51.80
CA ALA A 8 16.34 17.73 -50.43
C ALA A 8 15.00 18.50 -50.39
N TYR A 9 14.01 17.96 -49.68
CA TYR A 9 12.83 18.72 -49.29
C TYR A 9 13.10 19.34 -47.91
N ARG A 10 13.20 20.67 -47.86
CA ARG A 10 13.17 21.45 -46.62
C ARG A 10 11.75 21.38 -46.05
N SER A 11 11.61 21.10 -44.76
CA SER A 11 10.33 21.29 -44.07
C SER A 11 10.01 22.79 -43.97
N LEU A 12 8.79 23.16 -44.38
CA LEU A 12 8.24 24.48 -44.15
C LEU A 12 7.89 24.59 -42.67
N SER A 13 8.55 25.54 -41.99
CA SER A 13 8.20 26.02 -40.66
C SER A 13 6.73 26.47 -40.63
N MET A 14 5.91 25.78 -39.84
CA MET A 14 4.55 26.22 -39.50
C MET A 14 4.65 27.36 -38.48
N LYS A 15 4.69 28.60 -38.98
CA LYS A 15 4.46 29.79 -38.16
C LYS A 15 2.98 29.88 -37.78
N ARG A 16 2.75 30.02 -36.46
CA ARG A 16 1.54 30.48 -35.75
C ARG A 16 0.36 30.89 -36.65
N ARG A 17 -0.71 30.09 -36.66
CA ARG A 17 -2.04 30.53 -37.12
C ARG A 17 -2.82 31.03 -35.90
N VAL A 18 -2.99 32.33 -35.82
CA VAL A 18 -3.91 33.00 -34.87
C VAL A 18 -5.33 32.84 -35.43
N TRP A 19 -6.24 32.27 -34.65
CA TRP A 19 -7.67 32.29 -34.98
C TRP A 19 -8.29 33.58 -34.43
N LEU A 20 -8.72 34.46 -35.33
CA LEU A 20 -9.49 35.66 -35.02
C LEU A 20 -10.96 35.38 -35.31
N THR A 21 -11.78 35.18 -34.28
CA THR A 21 -13.25 35.18 -34.41
C THR A 21 -13.78 36.60 -34.22
N LEU A 22 -14.20 37.23 -35.31
CA LEU A 22 -14.93 38.49 -35.31
C LEU A 22 -16.44 38.20 -35.29
N GLY A 23 -17.08 38.39 -34.14
CA GLY A 23 -18.54 38.44 -34.03
C GLY A 23 -19.03 39.88 -34.12
N ALA A 24 -19.70 40.25 -35.21
CA ALA A 24 -20.38 41.54 -35.31
C ALA A 24 -21.87 41.37 -34.93
N VAL A 25 -22.26 41.89 -33.77
CA VAL A 25 -23.68 42.10 -33.44
C VAL A 25 -23.98 43.57 -33.68
N VAL A 26 -24.77 43.86 -34.72
CA VAL A 26 -25.34 45.19 -34.95
C VAL A 26 -26.73 45.20 -34.31
N LEU A 27 -26.81 45.75 -33.10
CA LEU A 27 -28.05 46.30 -32.55
C LEU A 27 -27.77 47.77 -32.24
N GLY A 28 -28.67 48.65 -32.67
CA GLY A 28 -28.44 50.08 -32.81
C GLY A 28 -27.93 50.77 -31.54
N GLY A 29 -26.94 51.65 -31.73
CA GLY A 29 -26.48 52.63 -30.75
C GLY A 29 -25.25 52.20 -29.94
N ALA A 30 -24.09 52.75 -30.30
CA ALA A 30 -22.79 52.67 -29.62
C ALA A 30 -22.12 51.27 -29.56
N GLY A 31 -21.35 50.92 -30.59
CA GLY A 31 -20.53 49.71 -30.62
C GLY A 31 -19.19 49.88 -29.90
N VAL A 32 -18.94 49.06 -28.88
CA VAL A 32 -17.60 48.74 -28.36
C VAL A 32 -17.20 47.39 -28.97
N VAL A 33 -16.08 47.34 -29.67
CA VAL A 33 -15.51 46.09 -30.21
C VAL A 33 -14.68 45.44 -29.09
N THR A 34 -15.18 44.37 -28.49
CA THR A 34 -14.38 43.49 -27.63
C THR A 34 -13.69 42.44 -28.49
N VAL A 35 -12.36 42.49 -28.56
CA VAL A 35 -11.55 41.42 -29.15
C VAL A 35 -11.19 40.45 -28.02
N ALA A 36 -11.75 39.25 -28.03
CA ALA A 36 -11.28 38.15 -27.19
C ALA A 36 -10.08 37.50 -27.88
N MET A 37 -8.89 37.65 -27.30
CA MET A 37 -7.71 36.85 -27.66
C MET A 37 -7.77 35.60 -26.80
N ALA A 38 -8.03 34.45 -27.42
CA ALA A 38 -7.83 33.15 -26.78
C ALA A 38 -6.34 32.83 -26.90
N ASP A 39 -5.64 32.77 -25.76
CA ASP A 39 -4.31 32.17 -25.74
C ASP A 39 -4.44 30.68 -26.10
N PRO A 40 -3.55 30.14 -26.94
CA PRO A 40 -3.52 28.70 -27.18
C PRO A 40 -3.26 28.00 -25.84
N PRO A 41 -3.82 26.79 -25.62
CA PRO A 41 -3.48 26.00 -24.44
C PRO A 41 -1.96 25.83 -24.41
N GLU A 42 -1.35 26.20 -23.28
CA GLU A 42 0.06 25.94 -23.05
C GLU A 42 0.32 24.44 -23.23
N GLU A 43 1.39 24.08 -23.94
CA GLU A 43 1.92 22.72 -23.84
C GLU A 43 2.17 22.43 -22.35
N PRO A 44 1.84 21.24 -21.83
CA PRO A 44 2.14 20.91 -20.45
C PRO A 44 3.64 21.10 -20.23
N GLY A 45 3.99 22.07 -19.39
CA GLY A 45 5.36 22.39 -19.06
C GLY A 45 6.06 21.14 -18.53
N LYS A 46 7.30 20.91 -18.95
CA LYS A 46 8.17 19.82 -18.45
C LYS A 46 8.58 19.98 -16.97
N GLY A 47 7.87 20.78 -16.18
CA GLY A 47 8.13 21.01 -14.76
C GLY A 47 6.92 20.60 -13.93
N GLY A 48 7.15 19.96 -12.78
CA GLY A 48 6.10 19.66 -11.80
C GLY A 48 5.43 20.92 -11.23
N PRO A 49 4.40 20.78 -10.38
CA PRO A 49 3.68 21.91 -9.81
C PRO A 49 4.62 22.85 -9.04
N GLU A 50 4.38 24.16 -9.13
CA GLU A 50 5.21 25.15 -8.43
C GLU A 50 5.09 24.99 -6.90
N LYS A 51 6.25 25.04 -6.22
CA LYS A 51 6.31 25.02 -4.75
C LYS A 51 5.47 26.17 -4.19
N ARG A 52 4.59 25.85 -3.23
CA ARG A 52 3.69 26.82 -2.58
C ARG A 52 3.35 26.37 -1.16
N SER A 53 3.25 27.32 -0.24
CA SER A 53 2.90 27.03 1.16
C SER A 53 1.42 26.66 1.30
N ALA A 54 1.11 25.93 2.38
CA ALA A 54 -0.26 25.62 2.77
C ALA A 54 -1.04 26.91 3.13
N LYS A 55 -2.36 26.91 2.90
CA LYS A 55 -3.24 28.05 3.16
C LYS A 55 -4.58 27.59 3.69
N VAL A 56 -5.24 28.47 4.46
CA VAL A 56 -6.63 28.28 4.90
C VAL A 56 -7.49 29.41 4.36
N HIS A 57 -8.55 29.04 3.65
CA HIS A 57 -9.62 29.93 3.21
C HIS A 57 -10.82 29.74 4.12
N THR A 58 -11.32 30.82 4.71
CA THR A 58 -12.44 30.76 5.67
C THR A 58 -13.65 31.49 5.11
N VAL A 59 -14.82 30.87 5.19
CA VAL A 59 -16.10 31.43 4.77
C VAL A 59 -17.11 31.36 5.90
N GLN A 60 -17.74 32.48 6.23
CA GLN A 60 -18.77 32.53 7.26
C GLN A 60 -20.05 31.82 6.79
N LEU A 61 -20.58 30.91 7.61
CA LEU A 61 -21.88 30.27 7.38
C LEU A 61 -22.97 31.15 8.00
N SER A 62 -23.55 32.05 7.19
CA SER A 62 -24.48 33.09 7.66
C SER A 62 -25.91 32.99 7.11
N LYS A 63 -26.15 32.12 6.13
CA LYS A 63 -27.49 31.86 5.58
C LYS A 63 -28.16 30.73 6.37
N GLY A 64 -29.48 30.83 6.59
CA GLY A 64 -30.28 29.85 7.34
C GLY A 64 -30.99 30.44 8.58
N GLY A 65 -31.88 29.67 9.19
CA GLY A 65 -32.62 30.01 10.43
C GLY A 65 -31.81 29.70 11.69
N ALA A 66 -32.32 29.94 12.91
CA ALA A 66 -31.53 29.73 14.15
C ALA A 66 -30.87 28.35 14.27
N ASN A 67 -31.53 27.31 13.76
CA ASN A 67 -31.15 25.90 13.84
C ASN A 67 -30.52 25.34 12.54
N GLU A 68 -30.35 26.19 11.52
CA GLU A 68 -29.84 25.79 10.22
C GLU A 68 -28.79 26.81 9.73
N ARG A 69 -27.69 26.32 9.17
CA ARG A 69 -26.69 27.14 8.48
C ARG A 69 -26.32 26.50 7.17
N GLU A 70 -26.24 27.29 6.12
CA GLU A 70 -25.83 26.80 4.80
C GLU A 70 -24.83 27.73 4.11
N LEU A 71 -24.06 27.11 3.22
CA LEU A 71 -23.32 27.77 2.16
C LEU A 71 -23.83 27.18 0.83
N PRO A 72 -24.53 27.95 -0.02
CA PRO A 72 -24.93 27.46 -1.34
C PRO A 72 -23.70 27.15 -2.19
N SER A 73 -23.90 26.46 -3.31
CA SER A 73 -22.83 26.14 -4.26
C SER A 73 -21.97 27.37 -4.58
N THR A 74 -20.73 27.36 -4.12
CA THR A 74 -19.80 28.48 -4.18
C THR A 74 -18.50 28.03 -4.82
N SER A 75 -18.08 28.69 -5.91
CA SER A 75 -16.74 28.52 -6.48
C SER A 75 -15.70 29.15 -5.57
N THR A 76 -14.53 28.52 -5.47
CA THR A 76 -13.47 28.92 -4.54
C THR A 76 -12.11 28.87 -5.21
N GLU A 77 -11.09 29.37 -4.51
CA GLU A 77 -9.70 28.96 -4.78
C GLU A 77 -9.54 27.44 -4.50
N PRO A 78 -8.53 26.78 -5.09
CA PRO A 78 -8.30 25.35 -4.87
C PRO A 78 -8.09 24.99 -3.40
N PHE A 79 -8.64 23.86 -2.98
CA PHE A 79 -8.44 23.27 -1.64
C PHE A 79 -8.52 21.75 -1.73
N SER A 80 -8.13 21.05 -0.66
CA SER A 80 -8.20 19.58 -0.61
C SER A 80 -8.72 19.00 0.70
N LEU A 81 -8.88 19.84 1.72
CA LEU A 81 -9.39 19.44 3.02
C LEU A 81 -10.39 20.50 3.52
N VAL A 82 -11.43 20.06 4.22
CA VAL A 82 -12.48 20.93 4.75
C VAL A 82 -12.84 20.56 6.18
N GLY A 83 -13.34 21.54 6.92
CA GLY A 83 -14.00 21.33 8.20
C GLY A 83 -14.78 22.58 8.62
N VAL A 84 -15.64 22.45 9.61
CA VAL A 84 -16.42 23.56 10.17
C VAL A 84 -15.88 23.93 11.55
N GLY A 85 -15.77 25.22 11.84
CA GLY A 85 -15.22 25.74 13.11
C GLY A 85 -16.08 26.83 13.73
N TRP A 86 -15.94 27.02 15.03
CA TRP A 86 -16.64 28.04 15.83
C TRP A 86 -15.78 28.56 16.98
N ASP A 87 -16.12 29.73 17.51
CA ASP A 87 -15.19 30.51 18.35
C ASP A 87 -15.01 29.96 19.79
N SER A 88 -15.85 29.01 20.24
CA SER A 88 -15.83 28.50 21.62
C SER A 88 -15.90 26.97 21.65
N ALA A 89 -14.83 26.32 22.09
CA ALA A 89 -14.76 24.85 22.20
C ALA A 89 -15.83 24.24 23.12
N SER A 90 -16.32 24.98 24.12
CA SER A 90 -17.36 24.50 25.05
C SER A 90 -18.77 24.51 24.47
N ALA A 91 -18.99 25.11 23.30
CA ALA A 91 -20.28 25.10 22.62
C ALA A 91 -20.35 23.89 21.70
N GLU A 92 -20.65 22.71 22.25
CA GLU A 92 -20.87 21.49 21.47
C GLU A 92 -22.06 21.67 20.50
N ILE A 93 -21.92 21.13 19.29
CA ILE A 93 -22.97 21.15 18.28
C ILE A 93 -23.54 19.74 18.19
N ASP A 94 -24.70 19.55 18.82
CA ASP A 94 -25.51 18.34 18.63
C ASP A 94 -26.34 18.50 17.34
N GLY A 95 -25.78 18.04 16.22
CA GLY A 95 -26.36 18.23 14.89
C GLY A 95 -25.63 17.48 13.79
N VAL A 96 -26.07 17.70 12.55
CA VAL A 96 -25.50 17.09 11.35
C VAL A 96 -24.90 18.18 10.48
N ALA A 97 -23.58 18.14 10.30
CA ALA A 97 -22.87 18.95 9.31
C ALA A 97 -22.53 18.10 8.09
N GLN A 98 -22.84 18.61 6.90
CA GLN A 98 -22.54 17.93 5.64
C GLN A 98 -21.94 18.88 4.62
N VAL A 99 -21.02 18.33 3.82
CA VAL A 99 -20.33 19.03 2.75
C VAL A 99 -20.40 18.21 1.47
N ARG A 100 -20.42 18.91 0.33
CA ARG A 100 -20.07 18.31 -0.97
C ARG A 100 -19.16 19.26 -1.71
N THR A 101 -18.30 18.73 -2.56
CA THR A 101 -17.28 19.49 -3.27
C THR A 101 -17.32 19.20 -4.76
N ARG A 102 -16.82 20.14 -5.56
CA ARG A 102 -16.61 19.94 -6.99
C ARG A 102 -15.14 19.62 -7.23
N GLU A 103 -14.87 18.40 -7.67
CA GLU A 103 -13.52 17.95 -8.01
C GLU A 103 -12.92 18.90 -9.05
N ALA A 104 -11.69 19.35 -8.80
CA ALA A 104 -10.98 20.31 -9.64
C ALA A 104 -10.86 19.82 -11.10
N LYS A 105 -10.68 18.52 -11.23
CA LYS A 105 -10.30 17.80 -12.44
C LYS A 105 -11.50 17.43 -13.32
N SER A 106 -12.46 16.67 -12.79
CA SER A 106 -13.64 16.27 -13.58
C SER A 106 -14.72 17.34 -13.65
N GLY A 107 -14.67 18.33 -12.74
CA GLY A 107 -15.75 19.30 -12.55
C GLY A 107 -17.05 18.69 -12.01
N LYS A 108 -17.04 17.41 -11.59
CA LYS A 108 -18.19 16.73 -11.00
C LYS A 108 -18.32 17.04 -9.52
N TRP A 109 -19.56 17.11 -9.04
CA TRP A 109 -19.86 17.21 -7.62
C TRP A 109 -19.84 15.83 -6.97
N SER A 110 -19.28 15.75 -5.77
CA SER A 110 -19.48 14.59 -4.90
C SER A 110 -20.92 14.50 -4.39
N GLY A 111 -21.26 13.32 -3.85
CA GLY A 111 -22.39 13.19 -2.93
C GLY A 111 -22.19 13.99 -1.64
N TRP A 112 -23.23 14.12 -0.83
CA TRP A 112 -23.10 14.74 0.49
C TRP A 112 -22.31 13.84 1.44
N GLN A 113 -21.33 14.41 2.12
CA GLN A 113 -20.46 13.75 3.08
C GLN A 113 -20.63 14.40 4.45
N SER A 114 -20.79 13.61 5.51
CA SER A 114 -20.88 14.11 6.87
C SER A 114 -19.52 14.57 7.40
N LEU A 115 -19.53 15.62 8.22
CA LEU A 115 -18.42 16.09 9.02
C LEU A 115 -18.67 15.68 10.48
N GLU A 116 -17.70 15.05 11.11
CA GLU A 116 -17.77 14.65 12.52
C GLU A 116 -17.59 15.88 13.40
N LEU A 117 -18.56 16.16 14.28
CA LEU A 117 -18.59 17.40 15.07
C LEU A 117 -18.00 17.23 16.48
N ASP A 118 -17.61 16.01 16.83
CA ASP A 118 -16.87 15.72 18.06
C ASP A 118 -15.52 16.47 18.05
N SER A 119 -15.37 17.42 18.98
CA SER A 119 -14.17 18.24 19.14
C SER A 119 -13.41 17.76 20.37
N HIS A 120 -12.13 17.39 20.23
CA HIS A 120 -11.26 17.01 21.35
C HIS A 120 -9.97 17.82 21.33
N GLY A 121 -9.64 18.52 22.42
CA GLY A 121 -8.48 19.41 22.48
C GLY A 121 -7.25 18.85 23.22
N PRO A 122 -6.13 19.59 23.23
CA PRO A 122 -4.97 19.30 24.08
C PRO A 122 -5.33 19.32 25.58
N ASP A 123 -4.51 18.68 26.42
CA ASP A 123 -4.68 18.67 27.89
C ASP A 123 -4.77 20.09 28.45
N GLU A 124 -3.93 20.99 27.94
CA GLU A 124 -3.89 22.42 28.26
C GLU A 124 -4.11 23.24 26.99
N PRO A 125 -4.81 24.39 27.05
CA PRO A 125 -4.99 25.24 25.89
C PRO A 125 -3.64 25.74 25.34
N GLU A 126 -3.30 25.31 24.12
CA GLU A 126 -2.13 25.80 23.37
C GLU A 126 -2.41 27.14 22.65
N GLY A 127 -3.66 27.61 22.70
CA GLY A 127 -4.14 28.81 22.03
C GLY A 127 -5.57 29.16 22.42
N ALA A 128 -6.27 29.94 21.57
CA ALA A 128 -7.68 30.25 21.79
C ALA A 128 -8.53 28.98 21.62
N ALA A 129 -9.26 28.57 22.67
CA ALA A 129 -10.09 27.38 22.66
C ALA A 129 -11.27 27.50 21.68
N ARG A 130 -11.08 27.00 20.46
CA ARG A 130 -12.09 26.95 19.38
C ARG A 130 -12.61 25.54 19.25
N GLY A 131 -13.88 25.40 18.92
CA GLY A 131 -14.44 24.11 18.54
C GLY A 131 -14.37 23.95 17.02
N ALA A 132 -14.12 22.73 16.57
CA ALA A 132 -14.07 22.40 15.17
C ALA A 132 -14.52 20.96 14.94
N SER A 133 -14.97 20.68 13.73
CA SER A 133 -15.17 19.31 13.25
C SER A 133 -13.82 18.64 13.01
N GLU A 134 -13.79 17.31 13.01
CA GLU A 134 -12.65 16.58 12.44
C GLU A 134 -12.47 16.98 10.95
N PRO A 135 -11.22 17.09 10.47
CA PRO A 135 -10.95 17.48 9.10
C PRO A 135 -11.27 16.37 8.10
N LEU A 136 -12.00 16.72 7.02
CA LEU A 136 -12.31 15.79 5.93
C LEU A 136 -11.45 16.07 4.70
N TRP A 137 -10.67 15.06 4.27
CA TRP A 137 -10.04 15.06 2.95
C TRP A 137 -11.08 14.86 1.85
N VAL A 138 -11.09 15.78 0.89
CA VAL A 138 -12.01 15.80 -0.25
C VAL A 138 -11.29 15.74 -1.59
N GLY A 139 -9.96 15.64 -1.58
CA GLY A 139 -9.10 15.74 -2.76
C GLY A 139 -9.16 17.12 -3.41
N PRO A 140 -8.35 17.38 -4.45
CA PRO A 140 -8.33 18.66 -5.16
C PRO A 140 -9.72 19.11 -5.62
N SER A 141 -10.18 20.24 -5.09
CA SER A 141 -11.54 20.76 -5.25
C SER A 141 -11.55 22.26 -5.57
N THR A 142 -12.55 22.72 -6.34
CA THR A 142 -12.68 24.14 -6.79
C THR A 142 -14.03 24.79 -6.45
N ALA A 143 -14.94 24.04 -5.84
CA ALA A 143 -16.18 24.56 -5.33
C ALA A 143 -16.68 23.72 -4.16
N VAL A 144 -17.53 24.32 -3.33
CA VAL A 144 -18.05 23.71 -2.11
C VAL A 144 -19.51 24.09 -1.90
N GLN A 145 -20.24 23.20 -1.23
CA GLN A 145 -21.55 23.47 -0.65
C GLN A 145 -21.61 22.83 0.73
N VAL A 146 -22.19 23.54 1.71
CA VAL A 146 -22.27 23.09 3.10
C VAL A 146 -23.69 23.26 3.60
N ARG A 147 -24.15 22.32 4.42
CA ARG A 147 -25.34 22.46 5.26
C ARG A 147 -25.06 21.95 6.66
N VAL A 148 -25.57 22.65 7.67
CA VAL A 148 -25.47 22.29 9.07
C VAL A 148 -26.85 22.45 9.69
N GLU A 149 -27.37 21.38 10.27
CA GLU A 149 -28.71 21.30 10.86
C GLU A 149 -28.58 20.79 12.30
N SER A 150 -29.35 21.36 13.23
CA SER A 150 -29.38 20.93 14.64
C SER A 150 -30.78 21.12 15.23
N ASP A 151 -31.13 20.34 16.25
CA ASP A 151 -32.36 20.56 17.03
C ASP A 151 -32.25 21.82 17.92
N THR A 152 -31.04 22.31 18.17
CA THR A 152 -30.75 23.50 18.97
C THR A 152 -30.19 24.64 18.12
N ALA A 153 -30.10 25.84 18.71
CA ALA A 153 -29.63 27.01 17.99
C ALA A 153 -28.11 26.91 17.70
N LEU A 154 -27.75 26.96 16.42
CA LEU A 154 -26.36 26.87 15.98
C LEU A 154 -25.55 28.14 16.32
N PRO A 155 -24.25 28.01 16.66
CA PRO A 155 -23.37 29.14 16.90
C PRO A 155 -23.38 30.14 15.74
N LYS A 156 -23.48 31.45 16.05
CA LYS A 156 -23.39 32.50 15.01
C LYS A 156 -22.00 32.60 14.40
N SER A 157 -20.98 32.10 15.09
CA SER A 157 -19.58 32.10 14.67
C SER A 157 -19.22 30.98 13.69
N LEU A 158 -20.18 30.13 13.28
CA LEU A 158 -19.93 28.95 12.45
C LEU A 158 -19.27 29.34 11.11
N LYS A 159 -18.10 28.78 10.83
CA LYS A 159 -17.29 29.05 9.64
C LYS A 159 -16.93 27.74 8.95
N LEU A 160 -16.92 27.76 7.62
CA LEU A 160 -16.25 26.74 6.82
C LEU A 160 -14.77 27.11 6.69
N HIS A 161 -13.90 26.17 6.98
CA HIS A 161 -12.47 26.24 6.73
C HIS A 161 -12.12 25.28 5.58
N MET A 162 -11.47 25.81 4.55
CA MET A 162 -10.98 25.06 3.40
C MET A 162 -9.46 25.18 3.38
N VAL A 163 -8.79 24.05 3.46
CA VAL A 163 -7.34 23.97 3.53
C VAL A 163 -6.79 23.53 2.19
N ASP A 164 -5.88 24.35 1.68
CA ASP A 164 -4.99 24.02 0.59
C ASP A 164 -3.66 23.54 1.19
N PRO A 165 -3.28 22.26 1.01
CA PRO A 165 -2.13 21.66 1.69
C PRO A 165 -0.77 22.14 1.16
N GLY A 166 -0.73 22.95 0.10
CA GLY A 166 0.51 23.40 -0.51
C GLY A 166 1.21 22.31 -1.34
N VAL A 167 2.30 22.71 -1.99
CA VAL A 167 3.21 21.84 -2.75
C VAL A 167 4.59 21.95 -2.15
N SER A 168 5.14 20.82 -1.72
CA SER A 168 6.46 20.73 -1.12
C SER A 168 7.57 20.89 -2.17
N ALA A 169 8.80 21.11 -1.71
CA ALA A 169 9.95 21.16 -2.61
C ALA A 169 10.28 19.78 -3.24
N ALA A 170 9.88 18.68 -2.61
CA ALA A 170 10.07 17.33 -3.13
C ALA A 170 9.06 17.04 -4.26
N GLU A 171 7.78 17.37 -4.03
CA GLU A 171 6.70 17.24 -5.02
C GLU A 171 6.99 18.10 -6.27
N ALA A 172 7.46 19.33 -6.09
CA ALA A 172 7.83 20.21 -7.21
C ALA A 172 8.99 19.67 -8.08
N LYS A 173 9.79 18.73 -7.56
CA LYS A 173 10.95 18.14 -8.26
C LYS A 173 10.64 16.81 -8.92
N ASN A 174 9.47 16.22 -8.72
CA ASN A 174 9.13 14.91 -9.26
C ASN A 174 8.26 15.06 -10.54
N PRO A 175 8.84 15.05 -11.75
CA PRO A 175 8.10 15.24 -13.00
C PRO A 175 7.28 14.00 -13.42
N ALA A 176 7.46 12.86 -12.73
CA ALA A 176 6.72 11.62 -12.98
C ALA A 176 5.29 11.66 -12.42
N ASP A 177 4.98 12.66 -11.59
CA ASP A 177 3.65 12.91 -11.03
C ASP A 177 3.08 14.24 -11.56
N PRO A 178 2.79 14.37 -12.88
CA PRO A 178 2.12 15.54 -13.40
C PRO A 178 0.66 15.65 -12.93
N VAL A 179 0.18 14.75 -12.05
CA VAL A 179 -1.25 14.59 -11.70
C VAL A 179 -1.59 15.07 -10.28
N LEU A 180 -0.76 15.95 -9.69
CA LEU A 180 -1.35 17.01 -8.86
C LEU A 180 -2.11 18.05 -9.72
N ASP A 181 -2.05 17.93 -11.06
CA ASP A 181 -3.00 18.54 -11.99
C ASP A 181 -3.70 17.47 -12.87
N SER A 182 -4.94 17.14 -12.49
CA SER A 182 -6.06 16.74 -13.36
C SER A 182 -5.87 15.71 -14.52
N ALA A 183 -6.04 14.38 -14.30
CA ALA A 183 -6.27 13.37 -15.39
C ALA A 183 -7.27 12.18 -15.12
N ALA A 184 -8.58 12.35 -15.43
CA ALA A 184 -9.82 11.50 -15.32
C ALA A 184 -9.98 10.41 -14.18
N PHE A 185 -11.14 9.85 -13.75
CA PHE A 185 -12.40 9.42 -14.39
C PHE A 185 -13.64 9.40 -13.47
N ALA A 186 -14.80 9.19 -14.11
CA ALA A 186 -16.17 9.26 -13.63
C ALA A 186 -16.58 8.21 -12.58
N VAL A 187 -17.23 8.65 -11.50
CA VAL A 187 -18.12 7.80 -10.69
C VAL A 187 -19.57 8.10 -11.06
N GLU A 188 -20.30 7.09 -11.51
CA GLU A 188 -21.76 7.08 -11.56
C GLU A 188 -22.19 6.01 -10.54
N GLU A 189 -22.66 6.46 -9.39
CA GLU A 189 -23.11 5.60 -8.30
C GLU A 189 -24.61 5.30 -8.53
N THR A 190 -24.92 4.09 -8.96
CA THR A 190 -26.31 3.60 -8.98
C THR A 190 -26.51 2.63 -7.82
N ALA A 191 -27.54 2.94 -7.04
CA ALA A 191 -27.89 2.32 -5.76
C ALA A 191 -28.15 0.81 -5.84
N SER A 192 -27.72 0.09 -4.79
CA SER A 192 -28.09 -1.31 -4.56
C SER A 192 -29.31 -1.41 -3.62
N PRO A 193 -30.23 -2.38 -3.83
CA PRO A 193 -31.49 -2.48 -3.10
C PRO A 193 -31.35 -3.11 -1.69
N SER A 194 -32.29 -2.71 -0.82
CA SER A 194 -32.40 -3.05 0.60
C SER A 194 -32.80 -4.51 0.88
N PRO A 195 -32.24 -5.18 1.91
CA PRO A 195 -32.82 -6.37 2.52
C PRO A 195 -33.48 -6.05 3.87
N GLY A 196 -34.71 -6.54 4.05
CA GLY A 196 -35.53 -6.39 5.25
C GLY A 196 -35.35 -7.50 6.31
N ASP A 197 -35.77 -7.10 7.52
CA ASP A 197 -36.34 -7.84 8.66
C ASP A 197 -35.50 -8.79 9.54
N SER A 198 -34.99 -8.19 10.63
CA SER A 198 -35.16 -8.48 12.07
C SER A 198 -35.62 -9.87 12.56
N VAL A 199 -34.88 -10.41 13.55
CA VAL A 199 -35.44 -11.22 14.66
C VAL A 199 -34.69 -10.96 15.99
N THR A 200 -35.46 -10.88 17.07
CA THR A 200 -35.18 -10.44 18.46
C THR A 200 -34.60 -11.57 19.37
N PRO A 201 -33.93 -11.27 20.52
CA PRO A 201 -33.31 -12.27 21.40
C PRO A 201 -34.17 -12.66 22.63
N THR A 202 -33.83 -13.77 23.30
CA THR A 202 -34.49 -14.22 24.56
C THR A 202 -33.52 -14.86 25.57
N ASP A 203 -33.51 -14.28 26.78
CA ASP A 203 -33.27 -14.75 28.17
C ASP A 203 -32.31 -15.92 28.57
N VAL A 204 -31.26 -15.57 29.36
CA VAL A 204 -30.98 -15.83 30.81
C VAL A 204 -31.52 -17.16 31.43
N PRO A 205 -30.74 -17.98 32.21
CA PRO A 205 -30.48 -17.67 33.63
C PRO A 205 -29.18 -18.13 34.34
N THR A 206 -28.99 -17.43 35.47
CA THR A 206 -28.06 -17.42 36.61
C THR A 206 -27.76 -18.75 37.31
N VAL A 207 -26.51 -18.96 37.78
CA VAL A 207 -26.18 -19.70 39.02
C VAL A 207 -24.90 -19.15 39.70
N VAL A 208 -24.97 -18.95 41.01
CA VAL A 208 -23.93 -18.69 42.04
C VAL A 208 -24.35 -19.58 43.25
N PRO A 209 -23.54 -19.98 44.27
CA PRO A 209 -22.17 -19.59 44.70
C PRO A 209 -21.24 -20.80 45.00
N THR A 210 -20.03 -20.60 45.53
CA THR A 210 -19.64 -20.86 46.95
C THR A 210 -18.10 -20.80 47.12
N GLU A 211 -17.64 -20.03 48.11
CA GLU A 211 -16.27 -19.97 48.67
C GLU A 211 -16.05 -21.07 49.74
N PRO A 212 -14.83 -21.38 50.22
CA PRO A 212 -14.35 -20.67 51.43
C PRO A 212 -12.81 -20.52 51.62
N ALA A 213 -12.43 -19.38 52.23
CA ALA A 213 -11.64 -19.21 53.47
C ALA A 213 -10.09 -19.47 53.57
N GLU A 214 -9.42 -18.35 53.91
CA GLU A 214 -8.51 -18.07 55.07
C GLU A 214 -6.98 -18.34 55.11
N SER A 215 -6.32 -17.32 55.72
CA SER A 215 -5.04 -17.27 56.48
C SER A 215 -3.71 -17.22 55.70
N ALA A 216 -2.68 -16.43 56.05
CA ALA A 216 -2.37 -15.61 57.24
C ALA A 216 -1.29 -14.53 56.93
N THR A 217 -1.23 -13.49 57.75
CA THR A 217 -0.17 -12.46 57.88
C THR A 217 1.06 -12.99 58.65
N PRO A 218 2.24 -12.34 58.63
CA PRO A 218 2.51 -11.28 59.62
C PRO A 218 3.38 -10.09 59.15
N THR A 219 3.25 -9.04 59.96
CA THR A 219 3.92 -7.73 60.06
C THR A 219 5.41 -7.82 60.39
N ASP A 220 6.25 -6.87 59.92
CA ASP A 220 7.10 -6.09 60.84
C ASP A 220 7.57 -4.72 60.28
N THR A 221 7.78 -3.82 61.23
CA THR A 221 7.96 -2.37 61.18
C THR A 221 9.45 -1.99 61.23
N ALA A 222 9.86 -0.88 60.59
CA ALA A 222 10.89 0.02 61.14
C ALA A 222 10.97 1.39 60.42
N THR A 223 10.75 2.46 61.20
CA THR A 223 11.09 3.87 60.92
C THR A 223 12.50 4.17 61.46
N PRO A 224 13.19 5.22 60.96
CA PRO A 224 13.57 6.28 61.90
C PRO A 224 13.40 7.72 61.39
N ASP A 225 13.41 8.61 62.38
CA ASP A 225 13.09 10.04 62.50
C ASP A 225 13.98 11.05 61.69
N PRO A 226 13.60 12.35 61.62
CA PRO A 226 14.15 13.39 60.73
C PRO A 226 15.12 14.39 61.41
N SER A 227 15.74 15.26 60.57
CA SER A 227 16.20 16.66 60.82
C SER A 227 17.59 16.95 60.18
N PRO A 228 17.99 18.19 59.81
CA PRO A 228 17.25 19.44 59.56
C PRO A 228 17.48 20.07 58.16
N THR A 229 16.65 21.08 57.89
CA THR A 229 16.66 22.17 56.91
C THR A 229 18.02 22.60 56.32
N ASP A 230 18.09 22.64 54.98
CA ASP A 230 18.93 23.59 54.24
C ASP A 230 18.05 24.44 53.31
N THR A 231 18.15 25.74 53.48
CA THR A 231 17.43 26.76 52.72
C THR A 231 18.08 26.89 51.34
N ALA A 232 17.46 26.32 50.30
CA ALA A 232 17.86 26.55 48.92
C ALA A 232 17.10 27.75 48.32
N THR A 233 17.86 28.77 47.96
CA THR A 233 17.50 29.86 47.04
C THR A 233 16.83 29.29 45.77
N PRO A 234 15.78 29.91 45.21
CA PRO A 234 15.19 29.43 43.97
C PRO A 234 16.21 29.54 42.83
N ASP A 235 16.64 28.39 42.33
CA ASP A 235 17.41 28.24 41.10
C ASP A 235 16.52 28.74 39.92
N PRO A 236 17.04 29.50 38.94
CA PRO A 236 16.28 29.82 37.74
C PRO A 236 15.83 28.52 37.08
N SER A 237 14.53 28.43 36.80
CA SER A 237 13.91 27.30 36.09
C SER A 237 14.78 26.90 34.89
N PRO A 238 15.29 25.65 34.83
CA PRO A 238 16.08 25.21 33.69
C PRO A 238 15.22 25.28 32.43
N THR A 239 15.70 25.98 31.41
CA THR A 239 15.17 25.86 30.06
C THR A 239 15.12 24.37 29.71
N PRO A 240 13.96 23.79 29.32
CA PRO A 240 13.84 22.36 29.07
C PRO A 240 14.86 21.98 28.00
N THR A 241 15.90 21.28 28.44
CA THR A 241 16.97 20.84 27.56
C THR A 241 16.41 19.65 26.80
N LYS A 242 16.45 19.70 25.46
CA LYS A 242 16.04 18.59 24.60
C LYS A 242 16.64 17.28 25.16
N PRO A 243 15.81 16.29 25.55
CA PRO A 243 16.33 15.08 26.18
C PRO A 243 17.14 14.25 25.18
N THR A 244 17.91 13.30 25.68
CA THR A 244 18.56 12.28 24.86
C THR A 244 17.69 11.04 24.83
N ALA A 245 17.32 10.57 23.64
CA ALA A 245 16.53 9.36 23.49
C ALA A 245 17.32 8.12 23.97
N PRO A 246 16.73 7.24 24.80
CA PRO A 246 17.34 5.94 25.06
C PRO A 246 17.30 5.06 23.79
N PRO A 247 18.29 4.16 23.62
CA PRO A 247 18.29 3.20 22.52
C PRO A 247 17.08 2.27 22.62
N SER A 248 16.49 1.90 21.49
CA SER A 248 15.40 0.95 21.44
C SER A 248 15.91 -0.49 21.32
N THR A 249 15.19 -1.45 21.92
CA THR A 249 15.37 -2.88 21.68
C THR A 249 14.79 -3.37 20.35
N VAL A 250 14.20 -2.47 19.56
CA VAL A 250 13.51 -2.72 18.29
C VAL A 250 14.12 -1.82 17.22
N LYS A 251 14.27 -2.33 16.00
CA LYS A 251 14.78 -1.53 14.87
C LYS A 251 13.85 -0.35 14.63
N ARG A 252 14.42 0.84 14.41
CA ARG A 252 13.64 2.01 13.99
C ARG A 252 13.00 1.70 12.63
N PRO A 253 11.67 1.76 12.48
CA PRO A 253 11.05 1.60 11.17
C PRO A 253 11.39 2.79 10.26
N PRO A 254 11.31 2.63 8.93
CA PRO A 254 11.34 3.75 8.01
C PRO A 254 10.27 4.79 8.38
N ILE A 255 10.69 6.02 8.62
CA ILE A 255 9.80 7.14 8.97
C ILE A 255 10.07 8.26 7.98
N ILE A 256 9.01 8.75 7.34
CA ILE A 256 9.00 9.98 6.56
C ILE A 256 9.03 11.13 7.56
N ASP A 257 10.18 11.78 7.67
CA ASP A 257 10.37 12.90 8.59
C ASP A 257 9.64 14.16 8.11
N ARG A 258 9.54 15.14 9.02
CA ARG A 258 8.84 16.41 8.76
C ARG A 258 9.36 17.18 7.56
N ALA A 259 10.66 17.13 7.29
CA ALA A 259 11.23 17.78 6.13
C ALA A 259 10.86 17.06 4.82
N GLN A 260 10.81 15.72 4.84
CA GLN A 260 10.45 14.89 3.71
C GLN A 260 8.98 15.07 3.29
N TRP A 261 8.03 15.06 4.23
CA TRP A 261 6.61 15.30 3.89
C TRP A 261 6.25 16.79 3.73
N GLY A 262 7.18 17.69 4.06
CA GLY A 262 7.07 19.13 3.78
C GLY A 262 6.31 19.92 4.84
N ALA A 263 6.51 19.60 6.12
CA ALA A 263 5.97 20.37 7.24
C ALA A 263 6.35 21.84 7.14
N ASP A 264 5.37 22.72 7.36
CA ASP A 264 5.64 24.16 7.50
C ASP A 264 5.95 24.47 8.96
N GLU A 265 7.22 24.32 9.34
CA GLU A 265 7.71 24.58 10.69
C GLU A 265 7.53 26.04 11.14
N THR A 266 7.24 26.97 10.22
CA THR A 266 6.96 28.37 10.59
C THR A 266 5.60 28.55 11.23
N MET A 267 4.73 27.53 11.18
CA MET A 267 3.43 27.54 11.84
C MET A 267 3.51 27.20 13.33
N VAL A 268 4.56 26.50 13.77
CA VAL A 268 4.74 26.06 15.16
C VAL A 268 5.30 27.22 15.99
N ALA A 269 4.54 27.66 17.00
CA ALA A 269 4.86 28.85 17.78
C ALA A 269 5.76 28.52 18.98
N ASP A 270 5.42 27.46 19.70
CA ASP A 270 6.07 27.05 20.93
C ASP A 270 6.96 25.81 20.73
N PRO A 271 8.07 25.71 21.47
CA PRO A 271 8.94 24.55 21.39
C PRO A 271 8.24 23.27 21.87
N ALA A 272 8.70 22.12 21.38
CA ALA A 272 8.16 20.82 21.77
C ALA A 272 8.32 20.55 23.28
N GLU A 273 7.27 20.03 23.89
CA GLU A 273 7.29 19.45 25.24
C GLU A 273 7.68 17.97 25.19
N TYR A 274 8.37 17.51 26.23
CA TYR A 274 8.80 16.11 26.36
C TYR A 274 8.28 15.53 27.66
N ILE A 275 7.72 14.32 27.59
CA ILE A 275 7.32 13.54 28.76
C ILE A 275 8.52 12.73 29.28
N ASP A 276 8.48 12.30 30.55
CA ASP A 276 9.58 11.55 31.15
C ASP A 276 9.86 10.22 30.43
N LYS A 277 8.79 9.51 30.02
CA LYS A 277 8.86 8.23 29.30
C LYS A 277 7.53 7.89 28.64
N VAL A 278 7.58 7.11 27.56
CA VAL A 278 6.39 6.53 26.93
C VAL A 278 5.98 5.28 27.70
N GLN A 279 4.80 5.32 28.31
CA GLN A 279 4.22 4.22 29.10
C GLN A 279 3.05 3.52 28.39
N ALA A 280 2.37 4.24 27.49
CA ALA A 280 1.27 3.73 26.69
C ALA A 280 1.37 4.22 25.25
N VAL A 281 0.75 3.48 24.33
CA VAL A 281 0.55 3.87 22.94
C VAL A 281 -0.95 3.85 22.66
N TYR A 282 -1.48 4.95 22.16
CA TYR A 282 -2.88 5.03 21.74
C TYR A 282 -2.96 4.98 20.22
N ILE A 283 -3.78 4.05 19.72
CA ILE A 283 -4.12 3.93 18.31
C ILE A 283 -5.37 4.79 18.05
N HIS A 284 -5.25 5.62 17.02
CA HIS A 284 -6.25 6.57 16.55
C HIS A 284 -6.61 6.30 15.09
N HIS A 285 -7.68 6.94 14.65
CA HIS A 285 -7.92 7.22 13.23
C HIS A 285 -8.22 8.69 13.03
N THR A 286 -8.15 9.18 11.80
CA THR A 286 -8.40 10.60 11.50
C THR A 286 -9.83 10.89 11.03
N VAL A 287 -10.72 9.89 11.01
CA VAL A 287 -12.13 9.98 10.56
C VAL A 287 -12.31 10.47 9.09
N GLY A 288 -11.21 10.54 8.34
CA GLY A 288 -11.17 11.10 6.99
C GLY A 288 -11.63 10.14 5.90
N SER A 289 -11.50 10.57 4.63
CA SER A 289 -11.72 9.69 3.47
C SER A 289 -10.74 8.52 3.47
N ASN A 290 -11.19 7.34 3.02
CA ASN A 290 -10.32 6.19 2.73
C ASN A 290 -9.90 6.12 1.25
N ASN A 291 -10.42 7.03 0.41
CA ASN A 291 -10.25 6.99 -1.04
C ASN A 291 -9.16 7.93 -1.57
N TYR A 292 -8.26 8.43 -0.71
CA TYR A 292 -7.07 9.14 -1.15
C TYR A 292 -6.08 8.16 -1.81
N SER A 293 -5.27 8.64 -2.76
CA SER A 293 -4.11 7.89 -3.24
C SER A 293 -2.97 8.03 -2.23
N CYS A 294 -2.17 6.98 -2.05
CA CYS A 294 -1.02 7.01 -1.18
C CYS A 294 -0.08 8.16 -1.57
N ALA A 295 0.14 8.48 -2.84
CA ALA A 295 0.88 9.69 -3.24
C ALA A 295 0.38 10.99 -2.58
N GLU A 296 -0.92 11.10 -2.29
CA GLU A 296 -1.53 12.28 -1.64
C GLU A 296 -1.31 12.33 -0.12
N SER A 297 -0.84 11.25 0.53
CA SER A 297 -0.84 11.18 2.00
C SER A 297 0.04 12.25 2.67
N ALA A 298 1.15 12.64 2.04
CA ALA A 298 1.98 13.74 2.55
C ALA A 298 1.21 15.08 2.54
N ALA A 299 0.45 15.34 1.46
CA ALA A 299 -0.43 16.51 1.38
C ALA A 299 -1.58 16.44 2.38
N LEU A 300 -2.15 15.26 2.62
CA LEU A 300 -3.14 15.04 3.66
C LEU A 300 -2.59 15.36 5.05
N VAL A 301 -1.39 14.87 5.40
CA VAL A 301 -0.73 15.17 6.68
C VAL A 301 -0.45 16.68 6.83
N ARG A 302 0.03 17.36 5.77
CA ARG A 302 0.18 18.83 5.77
C ARG A 302 -1.15 19.55 5.98
N GLY A 303 -2.21 19.06 5.34
CA GLY A 303 -3.57 19.58 5.49
C GLY A 303 -4.08 19.48 6.93
N ILE A 304 -3.89 18.32 7.58
CA ILE A 304 -4.26 18.09 8.98
C ILE A 304 -3.45 19.01 9.92
N MET A 305 -2.12 19.10 9.73
CA MET A 305 -1.28 20.03 10.52
C MET A 305 -1.79 21.48 10.38
N THR A 306 -2.06 21.91 9.16
CA THR A 306 -2.55 23.26 8.86
C THR A 306 -3.92 23.50 9.51
N TYR A 307 -4.80 22.50 9.50
CA TYR A 307 -6.10 22.57 10.15
C TYR A 307 -5.97 22.72 11.67
N HIS A 308 -5.22 21.84 12.33
CA HIS A 308 -5.01 21.90 13.78
C HIS A 308 -4.42 23.25 14.20
N VAL A 309 -3.42 23.77 13.48
CA VAL A 309 -2.76 25.02 13.87
C VAL A 309 -3.61 26.26 13.54
N LYS A 310 -4.15 26.36 12.34
CA LYS A 310 -4.82 27.60 11.88
C LYS A 310 -6.31 27.64 12.20
N THR A 311 -6.97 26.49 12.27
CA THR A 311 -8.40 26.39 12.57
C THR A 311 -8.62 26.21 14.07
N GLU A 312 -8.09 25.13 14.64
CA GLU A 312 -8.31 24.73 16.04
C GLU A 312 -7.45 25.52 17.04
N GLY A 313 -6.36 26.11 16.56
CA GLY A 313 -5.47 26.93 17.37
C GLY A 313 -4.49 26.13 18.22
N TRP A 314 -4.19 24.89 17.83
CA TRP A 314 -3.16 24.08 18.45
C TRP A 314 -1.76 24.58 18.05
N ASN A 315 -0.75 24.23 18.82
CA ASN A 315 0.63 24.61 18.51
C ASN A 315 1.20 23.84 17.30
N ASP A 316 0.86 22.56 17.20
CA ASP A 316 1.29 21.65 16.13
C ASP A 316 0.27 20.51 15.99
N LEU A 317 0.49 19.63 15.01
CA LEU A 317 -0.25 18.39 14.81
C LEU A 317 -0.33 17.58 16.14
N GLY A 318 -1.50 17.07 16.52
CA GLY A 318 -1.69 16.46 17.85
C GLY A 318 -1.16 15.02 17.98
N TYR A 319 -1.15 14.26 16.90
CA TYR A 319 -0.59 12.90 16.86
C TYR A 319 0.94 12.91 16.76
N ASN A 320 1.61 11.96 17.42
CA ASN A 320 3.06 11.82 17.28
C ASN A 320 3.45 11.15 15.96
N PHE A 321 2.61 10.24 15.46
CA PHE A 321 2.82 9.54 14.20
C PHE A 321 1.50 9.37 13.45
N LEU A 322 1.58 9.34 12.12
CA LEU A 322 0.48 9.00 11.24
C LEU A 322 0.89 7.87 10.31
N VAL A 323 -0.05 6.98 9.98
CA VAL A 323 0.19 5.83 9.10
C VAL A 323 -0.87 5.81 8.01
N ASP A 324 -0.45 5.79 6.75
CA ASP A 324 -1.38 5.66 5.62
C ASP A 324 -1.76 4.19 5.35
N LYS A 325 -2.77 3.97 4.50
CA LYS A 325 -3.22 2.63 4.10
C LYS A 325 -2.18 1.81 3.31
N CYS A 326 -1.14 2.44 2.75
CA CYS A 326 0.00 1.74 2.15
C CYS A 326 1.09 1.39 3.17
N GLY A 327 0.92 1.75 4.44
CA GLY A 327 1.85 1.44 5.52
C GLY A 327 3.02 2.42 5.66
N ARG A 328 3.00 3.57 4.98
CA ARG A 328 4.04 4.60 5.19
C ARG A 328 3.80 5.33 6.51
N ILE A 329 4.88 5.58 7.23
CA ILE A 329 4.86 6.17 8.58
C ILE A 329 5.37 7.61 8.48
N PHE A 330 4.58 8.56 8.95
CA PHE A 330 4.92 9.98 9.01
C PHE A 330 5.24 10.39 10.45
N GLU A 331 6.33 11.14 10.63
CA GLU A 331 6.55 11.89 11.87
C GLU A 331 5.47 12.99 11.97
N GLY A 332 4.65 12.92 13.02
CA GLY A 332 3.62 13.90 13.32
C GLY A 332 4.21 15.08 14.12
N ARG A 333 3.74 15.30 15.34
CA ARG A 333 4.17 16.40 16.23
C ARG A 333 5.69 16.52 16.33
N GLY A 334 6.21 17.72 16.10
CA GLY A 334 7.64 18.02 16.04
C GLY A 334 8.35 17.97 17.39
N GLY A 335 9.68 17.82 17.34
CA GLY A 335 10.57 17.69 18.51
C GLY A 335 11.62 16.61 18.34
N GLY A 336 11.30 15.59 17.53
CA GLY A 336 12.16 14.49 17.13
C GLY A 336 11.47 13.15 17.36
N ALA A 337 11.28 12.38 16.28
CA ALA A 337 10.59 11.09 16.29
C ALA A 337 11.08 10.10 17.38
N ASP A 338 12.37 10.10 17.68
CA ASP A 338 12.99 9.22 18.68
C ASP A 338 12.73 9.67 20.13
N LEU A 339 12.34 10.92 20.33
CA LEU A 339 12.12 11.50 21.65
C LEU A 339 10.68 11.28 22.16
N PRO A 340 10.47 11.39 23.49
CA PRO A 340 9.14 11.22 24.09
C PRO A 340 8.37 12.55 23.98
N VAL A 341 8.10 13.00 22.75
CA VAL A 341 7.35 14.25 22.51
C VAL A 341 5.93 14.11 23.06
N LYS A 342 5.48 15.08 23.85
CA LYS A 342 4.12 15.14 24.37
C LYS A 342 3.15 15.50 23.24
N GLY A 343 2.19 14.61 22.98
CA GLY A 343 1.12 14.81 22.01
C GLY A 343 -0.03 15.69 22.49
N ALA A 344 -1.03 15.84 21.64
CA ALA A 344 -2.36 16.39 21.92
C ALA A 344 -3.44 15.47 21.33
N HIS A 345 -3.30 14.16 21.54
CA HIS A 345 -4.11 13.14 20.86
C HIS A 345 -5.07 12.39 21.79
N THR A 346 -4.78 12.33 23.10
CA THR A 346 -5.61 11.61 24.08
C THR A 346 -5.70 12.42 25.35
N TYR A 347 -6.70 13.29 25.40
CA TYR A 347 -6.95 14.19 26.51
C TYR A 347 -6.93 13.44 27.86
N GLY A 348 -6.22 14.00 28.84
CA GLY A 348 -6.03 13.44 30.18
C GLY A 348 -4.95 12.36 30.28
N PHE A 349 -4.35 11.92 29.17
CA PHE A 349 -3.29 10.90 29.17
C PHE A 349 -2.08 11.23 28.29
N ASN A 350 -2.04 12.38 27.60
CA ASN A 350 -0.92 12.75 26.72
C ASN A 350 0.43 12.77 27.44
N SER A 351 0.43 13.10 28.74
CA SER A 351 1.63 13.13 29.59
C SER A 351 2.27 11.75 29.86
N TYR A 352 1.71 10.66 29.32
CA TYR A 352 2.22 9.29 29.50
C TYR A 352 2.45 8.53 28.20
N SER A 353 2.08 9.09 27.05
CA SER A 353 1.81 8.28 25.87
C SER A 353 2.38 8.83 24.57
N THR A 354 2.40 7.95 23.57
CA THR A 354 2.57 8.30 22.16
C THR A 354 1.29 7.95 21.39
N GLY A 355 0.84 8.85 20.52
CA GLY A 355 -0.33 8.65 19.66
C GLY A 355 0.08 8.27 18.25
N ILE A 356 -0.57 7.24 17.70
CA ILE A 356 -0.41 6.80 16.30
C ILE A 356 -1.78 6.84 15.64
N ALA A 357 -1.96 7.71 14.64
CA ALA A 357 -3.21 7.80 13.87
C ALA A 357 -3.11 7.07 12.53
N LEU A 358 -4.03 6.16 12.25
CA LEU A 358 -4.21 5.65 10.90
C LEU A 358 -5.08 6.64 10.11
N LEU A 359 -4.59 7.06 8.95
CA LEU A 359 -5.33 7.96 8.07
C LEU A 359 -6.56 7.24 7.52
N GLY A 360 -7.75 7.80 7.78
CA GLY A 360 -9.02 7.26 7.28
C GLY A 360 -10.11 7.08 8.34
N ASP A 361 -11.23 6.51 7.91
CA ASP A 361 -12.40 6.20 8.74
C ASP A 361 -12.62 4.68 8.85
N PHE A 362 -12.73 4.19 10.08
CA PHE A 362 -12.93 2.78 10.40
C PHE A 362 -14.17 2.54 11.28
N GLU A 363 -15.01 3.56 11.48
CA GLU A 363 -16.30 3.46 12.18
C GLU A 363 -17.44 3.31 11.17
N GLY A 364 -17.41 4.07 10.06
CA GLY A 364 -18.49 4.15 9.09
C GLY A 364 -19.75 4.81 9.66
N ASP A 365 -20.83 4.84 8.88
CA ASP A 365 -22.11 5.41 9.29
C ASP A 365 -23.26 4.70 8.55
N ALA A 366 -24.04 3.91 9.29
CA ALA A 366 -25.16 3.16 8.75
C ALA A 366 -26.33 4.05 8.30
N ALA A 367 -26.51 5.24 8.91
CA ALA A 367 -27.58 6.16 8.57
C ALA A 367 -27.36 6.80 7.20
N THR A 368 -26.11 7.00 6.81
CA THR A 368 -25.73 7.52 5.48
C THR A 368 -25.32 6.43 4.49
N GLY A 369 -25.28 5.16 4.91
CA GLY A 369 -24.81 4.04 4.09
C GLY A 369 -23.29 4.00 3.90
N LYS A 370 -22.53 4.83 4.63
CA LYS A 370 -21.06 4.86 4.60
C LYS A 370 -20.51 3.60 5.25
N ALA A 371 -19.88 2.73 4.46
CA ALA A 371 -19.20 1.56 4.99
C ALA A 371 -18.00 1.98 5.85
N ALA A 372 -17.77 1.23 6.93
CA ALA A 372 -16.56 1.38 7.73
C ALA A 372 -15.36 0.85 6.93
N GLY A 373 -14.30 1.66 6.81
CA GLY A 373 -13.06 1.21 6.20
C GLY A 373 -12.47 0.01 6.93
N ARG A 374 -11.67 -0.78 6.23
CA ARG A 374 -10.90 -1.88 6.83
C ARG A 374 -9.44 -1.47 6.85
N PRO A 375 -8.76 -1.48 8.01
CA PRO A 375 -7.35 -1.14 8.05
C PRO A 375 -6.55 -2.22 7.32
N THR A 376 -5.70 -1.83 6.38
CA THR A 376 -4.85 -2.77 5.64
C THR A 376 -3.83 -3.44 6.57
N THR A 377 -3.35 -4.61 6.20
CA THR A 377 -2.29 -5.30 6.95
C THR A 377 -1.01 -4.45 7.00
N ALA A 378 -0.67 -3.74 5.92
CA ALA A 378 0.45 -2.81 5.87
C ALA A 378 0.33 -1.71 6.94
N ALA A 379 -0.83 -1.04 7.05
CA ALA A 379 -1.06 0.00 8.05
C ALA A 379 -1.01 -0.55 9.49
N GLN A 380 -1.62 -1.70 9.73
CA GLN A 380 -1.60 -2.36 11.05
C GLN A 380 -0.18 -2.70 11.50
N GLN A 381 0.61 -3.35 10.62
CA GLN A 381 1.97 -3.73 10.95
C GLN A 381 2.88 -2.51 11.11
N SER A 382 2.71 -1.45 10.32
CA SER A 382 3.47 -0.21 10.47
C SER A 382 3.18 0.49 11.80
N ALA A 383 1.91 0.56 12.23
CA ALA A 383 1.57 1.05 13.57
C ALA A 383 2.17 0.18 14.68
N ALA A 384 2.17 -1.15 14.51
CA ALA A 384 2.80 -2.08 15.45
C ALA A 384 4.32 -1.88 15.54
N ARG A 385 5.02 -1.65 14.42
CA ARG A 385 6.47 -1.35 14.39
C ARG A 385 6.78 -0.06 15.16
N VAL A 386 6.03 1.01 14.94
CA VAL A 386 6.20 2.28 15.68
C VAL A 386 5.94 2.06 17.17
N ALA A 387 4.84 1.40 17.54
CA ALA A 387 4.52 1.12 18.93
C ALA A 387 5.64 0.30 19.61
N ALA A 388 6.11 -0.77 18.97
CA ALA A 388 7.19 -1.60 19.46
C ALA A 388 8.50 -0.82 19.61
N TRP A 389 8.83 0.03 18.63
CA TRP A 389 10.02 0.87 18.67
C TRP A 389 9.99 1.86 19.85
N LYS A 390 8.89 2.61 20.02
CA LYS A 390 8.74 3.56 21.12
C LYS A 390 8.72 2.87 22.47
N LEU A 391 7.97 1.78 22.64
CA LEU A 391 7.95 1.03 23.89
C LEU A 391 9.30 0.39 24.21
N GLY A 392 10.02 -0.09 23.19
CA GLY A 392 11.36 -0.65 23.32
C GLY A 392 12.42 0.34 23.82
N GLN A 393 12.19 1.64 23.69
CA GLN A 393 13.05 2.69 24.28
C GLN A 393 12.84 2.83 25.80
N TYR A 394 11.64 2.52 26.29
CA TYR A 394 11.23 2.80 27.68
C TYR A 394 10.84 1.54 28.47
N GLY A 395 11.16 0.35 27.95
CA GLY A 395 10.91 -0.94 28.62
C GLY A 395 9.45 -1.37 28.66
N GLY A 396 8.61 -0.86 27.76
CA GLY A 396 7.20 -1.22 27.68
C GLY A 396 6.99 -2.60 27.05
N ASN A 397 6.05 -3.38 27.61
CA ASN A 397 5.63 -4.66 27.02
C ASN A 397 4.38 -4.44 26.13
N PRO A 398 4.45 -4.66 24.79
CA PRO A 398 3.32 -4.45 23.89
C PRO A 398 2.04 -5.21 24.26
N LYS A 399 2.17 -6.40 24.87
CA LYS A 399 1.04 -7.22 25.34
C LYS A 399 0.71 -7.02 26.82
N GLY A 400 1.43 -6.12 27.49
CA GLY A 400 1.24 -5.82 28.91
C GLY A 400 0.03 -4.94 29.17
N SER A 401 -0.18 -4.66 30.46
CA SER A 401 -1.15 -3.68 30.94
C SER A 401 -0.42 -2.57 31.69
N VAL A 402 -1.02 -1.38 31.69
CA VAL A 402 -0.53 -0.18 32.38
C VAL A 402 -1.66 0.45 33.19
N THR A 403 -1.33 0.98 34.36
CA THR A 403 -2.23 1.78 35.18
C THR A 403 -1.75 3.23 35.18
N LEU A 404 -2.58 4.13 34.66
CA LEU A 404 -2.29 5.57 34.55
C LEU A 404 -3.30 6.36 35.39
N VAL A 405 -2.99 7.61 35.73
CA VAL A 405 -3.89 8.51 36.46
C VAL A 405 -4.41 9.56 35.49
N ALA A 406 -5.73 9.64 35.31
CA ALA A 406 -6.33 10.65 34.43
C ALA A 406 -5.95 12.06 34.90
N GLN A 407 -5.39 12.87 33.99
CA GLN A 407 -5.00 14.27 34.25
C GLN A 407 -6.11 15.27 33.89
N GLY A 408 -7.29 14.77 33.53
CA GLY A 408 -8.48 15.57 33.24
C GLY A 408 -9.71 14.67 33.14
N ASP A 409 -10.90 15.27 33.11
CA ASP A 409 -12.16 14.54 32.93
C ASP A 409 -12.32 14.10 31.47
N THR A 410 -12.23 12.78 31.24
CA THR A 410 -12.22 12.20 29.89
C THR A 410 -13.58 11.71 29.41
N GLY A 411 -14.65 11.98 30.19
CA GLY A 411 -15.97 11.36 30.06
C GLY A 411 -16.01 9.88 30.47
N LYS A 412 -14.87 9.18 30.47
CA LYS A 412 -14.74 7.78 30.89
C LYS A 412 -14.11 7.61 32.28
N TYR A 413 -13.16 8.47 32.59
CA TYR A 413 -12.48 8.56 33.87
C TYR A 413 -12.52 9.99 34.36
N SER A 414 -12.80 10.18 35.64
CA SER A 414 -12.68 11.48 36.30
C SER A 414 -11.22 11.83 36.54
N GLU A 415 -10.91 13.13 36.59
CA GLU A 415 -9.57 13.59 36.96
C GLU A 415 -9.08 12.95 38.28
N GLY A 416 -7.83 12.49 38.31
CA GLY A 416 -7.23 11.79 39.44
C GLY A 416 -7.61 10.30 39.56
N GLN A 417 -8.55 9.79 38.77
CA GLN A 417 -8.93 8.38 38.77
C GLN A 417 -7.83 7.51 38.13
N LYS A 418 -7.57 6.34 38.72
CA LYS A 418 -6.69 5.32 38.13
C LYS A 418 -7.42 4.56 37.02
N ALA A 419 -6.84 4.55 35.82
CA ALA A 419 -7.31 3.80 34.65
C ALA A 419 -6.32 2.66 34.35
N THR A 420 -6.81 1.42 34.29
CA THR A 420 -5.99 0.25 33.90
C THR A 420 -6.40 -0.22 32.52
N MET A 421 -5.44 -0.32 31.61
CA MET A 421 -5.68 -0.64 30.20
C MET A 421 -4.50 -1.42 29.60
N SER A 422 -4.61 -1.83 28.34
CA SER A 422 -3.47 -2.43 27.64
C SER A 422 -2.41 -1.36 27.35
N VAL A 423 -1.14 -1.75 27.29
CA VAL A 423 -0.05 -0.80 26.95
C VAL A 423 -0.26 -0.18 25.57
N ILE A 424 -0.69 -0.98 24.59
CA ILE A 424 -1.20 -0.47 23.31
C ILE A 424 -2.73 -0.50 23.40
N SER A 425 -3.40 0.64 23.38
CA SER A 425 -4.86 0.77 23.54
C SER A 425 -5.48 1.59 22.42
N GLY A 426 -6.78 1.45 22.18
CA GLY A 426 -7.51 2.37 21.30
C GLY A 426 -7.83 3.66 22.04
N HIS A 427 -8.05 4.77 21.33
CA HIS A 427 -8.45 6.03 21.97
C HIS A 427 -9.68 5.87 22.89
N ARG A 428 -10.70 5.14 22.44
CA ARG A 428 -11.91 4.80 23.21
C ARG A 428 -11.66 4.07 24.53
N ASP A 429 -10.47 3.51 24.75
CA ASP A 429 -10.13 2.86 26.03
C ASP A 429 -9.89 3.91 27.13
N ALA A 430 -9.45 5.11 26.75
CA ALA A 430 -9.07 6.22 27.63
C ALA A 430 -10.04 7.41 27.61
N PHE A 431 -10.74 7.64 26.50
CA PHE A 431 -11.65 8.78 26.32
C PHE A 431 -13.02 8.32 25.81
N ALA A 432 -14.09 9.09 26.08
CA ALA A 432 -15.43 8.82 25.55
C ALA A 432 -15.53 9.23 24.07
N THR A 433 -15.16 8.33 23.16
CA THR A 433 -15.13 8.56 21.71
C THR A 433 -15.35 7.27 20.92
N ALA A 434 -15.77 7.38 19.66
CA ALA A 434 -15.76 6.26 18.72
C ALA A 434 -14.34 5.93 18.20
N CYS A 435 -13.37 6.84 18.29
CA CYS A 435 -11.99 6.61 17.83
C CYS A 435 -11.36 5.37 18.52
N PRO A 436 -10.69 4.43 17.82
CA PRO A 436 -10.19 4.50 16.45
C PRO A 436 -11.14 3.93 15.37
N GLY A 437 -12.43 3.79 15.68
CA GLY A 437 -13.41 3.14 14.83
C GLY A 437 -13.49 1.61 15.06
N LYS A 438 -14.68 1.05 14.87
CA LYS A 438 -14.98 -0.36 15.17
C LYS A 438 -14.06 -1.36 14.47
N ASN A 439 -13.73 -1.14 13.20
CA ASN A 439 -12.93 -2.08 12.42
C ASN A 439 -11.45 -2.06 12.83
N LEU A 440 -10.91 -0.89 13.19
CA LEU A 440 -9.52 -0.76 13.67
C LEU A 440 -9.40 -1.19 15.13
N TYR A 441 -10.39 -0.90 15.97
CA TYR A 441 -10.42 -1.36 17.35
C TYR A 441 -10.38 -2.90 17.45
N ALA A 442 -11.10 -3.60 16.55
CA ALA A 442 -11.07 -5.06 16.45
C ALA A 442 -9.68 -5.64 16.11
N LYS A 443 -8.76 -4.83 15.54
CA LYS A 443 -7.42 -5.24 15.16
C LYS A 443 -6.34 -4.95 16.22
N LEU A 444 -6.68 -4.32 17.35
CA LEU A 444 -5.72 -4.07 18.44
C LEU A 444 -5.00 -5.33 18.94
N PRO A 445 -5.64 -6.51 19.10
CA PRO A 445 -4.92 -7.73 19.45
C PRO A 445 -3.84 -8.11 18.43
N ALA A 446 -4.14 -8.04 17.13
CA ALA A 446 -3.19 -8.36 16.07
C ALA A 446 -2.00 -7.37 16.05
N ILE A 447 -2.26 -6.07 16.27
CA ILE A 447 -1.22 -5.05 16.41
C ILE A 447 -0.29 -5.37 17.60
N ARG A 448 -0.85 -5.75 18.75
CA ARG A 448 -0.07 -6.14 19.95
C ARG A 448 0.76 -7.39 19.70
N ASP A 449 0.20 -8.40 19.05
CA ASP A 449 0.89 -9.66 18.74
C ASP A 449 2.06 -9.41 17.79
N PHE A 450 1.86 -8.64 16.73
CA PHE A 450 2.96 -8.26 15.82
C PHE A 450 4.03 -7.42 16.53
N ALA A 451 3.63 -6.45 17.35
CA ALA A 451 4.54 -5.59 18.11
C ALA A 451 5.37 -6.38 19.15
N ALA A 452 4.87 -7.50 19.66
CA ALA A 452 5.58 -8.40 20.58
C ALA A 452 6.38 -9.50 19.86
N GLY A 453 6.04 -9.80 18.60
CA GLY A 453 6.66 -10.86 17.78
C GLY A 453 7.89 -10.39 17.00
N PRO A 454 8.72 -11.32 16.48
CA PRO A 454 9.92 -11.01 15.69
C PRO A 454 9.67 -10.03 14.53
N GLY A 455 8.51 -10.13 13.89
CA GLY A 455 8.10 -9.33 12.72
C GLY A 455 8.18 -7.82 12.90
N ARG A 456 8.15 -7.31 14.14
CA ARG A 456 8.40 -5.89 14.45
C ARG A 456 9.74 -5.37 13.93
N ASN A 457 10.72 -6.25 13.75
CA ASN A 457 12.02 -5.90 13.21
C ASN A 457 12.14 -6.18 11.72
N SER A 458 11.17 -6.88 11.11
CA SER A 458 11.25 -7.29 9.71
C SER A 458 11.21 -6.10 8.74
N ALA A 459 11.95 -6.22 7.64
CA ALA A 459 11.88 -5.31 6.51
C ALA A 459 10.41 -5.13 6.04
N ILE A 460 10.07 -3.93 5.57
CA ILE A 460 8.73 -3.62 5.05
C ILE A 460 8.71 -4.04 3.57
N PRO A 461 7.84 -5.00 3.16
CA PRO A 461 7.68 -5.32 1.75
C PRO A 461 7.20 -4.09 0.99
N SER A 462 7.89 -3.76 -0.10
CA SER A 462 7.56 -2.64 -0.98
C SER A 462 8.07 -2.94 -2.38
N ALA A 463 7.32 -2.49 -3.39
CA ALA A 463 7.72 -2.47 -4.81
C ALA A 463 7.92 -1.03 -5.32
N ASP A 464 7.96 -0.06 -4.41
CA ASP A 464 8.20 1.35 -4.69
C ASP A 464 9.68 1.69 -4.47
N PHE A 465 10.46 1.69 -5.56
CA PHE A 465 11.90 1.95 -5.48
C PHE A 465 12.20 3.41 -5.18
N ASN A 466 11.24 4.31 -5.39
CA ASN A 466 11.45 5.76 -5.37
C ASN A 466 10.81 6.46 -4.15
N ARG A 467 9.95 5.73 -3.41
CA ARG A 467 9.16 6.14 -2.24
C ARG A 467 8.13 7.24 -2.49
N ASP A 468 7.54 7.30 -3.68
CA ASP A 468 6.42 8.22 -3.95
C ASP A 468 5.07 7.71 -3.38
N GLY A 469 5.01 6.45 -2.96
CA GLY A 469 3.83 5.81 -2.39
C GLY A 469 3.04 4.97 -3.38
N ILE A 470 3.56 4.73 -4.58
CA ILE A 470 2.93 3.90 -5.62
C ILE A 470 3.92 2.81 -6.02
N ASN A 471 3.47 1.55 -6.12
CA ASN A 471 4.37 0.47 -6.51
C ASN A 471 4.74 0.58 -8.00
N ASP A 472 5.94 0.10 -8.33
CA ASP A 472 6.52 0.16 -9.65
C ASP A 472 6.47 -1.21 -10.36
N LEU A 473 6.11 -1.23 -11.64
CA LEU A 473 6.03 -2.46 -12.42
C LEU A 473 7.38 -2.80 -13.07
N VAL A 474 7.82 -4.05 -12.96
CA VAL A 474 9.02 -4.55 -13.66
C VAL A 474 8.65 -5.48 -14.81
N VAL A 475 9.16 -5.15 -15.99
CA VAL A 475 9.03 -5.97 -17.21
C VAL A 475 10.36 -6.64 -17.50
N GLY A 476 10.40 -7.97 -17.40
CA GLY A 476 11.56 -8.78 -17.80
C GLY A 476 11.61 -8.99 -19.31
N LEU A 477 12.76 -8.71 -19.93
CA LEU A 477 13.03 -8.87 -21.36
C LEU A 477 14.27 -9.75 -21.58
N PRO A 478 14.26 -11.02 -21.12
CA PRO A 478 15.45 -11.89 -21.15
C PRO A 478 15.92 -12.25 -22.57
N LEU A 479 15.11 -12.02 -23.61
CA LEU A 479 15.44 -12.30 -25.01
C LEU A 479 15.92 -11.07 -25.78
N ALA A 480 16.33 -9.98 -25.09
CA ALA A 480 16.72 -8.73 -25.73
C ALA A 480 17.90 -8.91 -26.70
N ALA A 481 17.88 -8.17 -27.82
CA ALA A 481 18.79 -8.35 -28.96
C ALA A 481 20.29 -8.20 -28.64
N SER A 482 20.66 -7.60 -27.49
CA SER A 482 22.03 -7.61 -26.95
C SER A 482 22.51 -9.01 -26.55
N SER A 483 21.61 -10.00 -26.55
CA SER A 483 21.80 -11.41 -26.23
C SER A 483 22.01 -11.71 -24.74
N ASP A 484 22.26 -10.71 -23.90
CA ASP A 484 22.36 -10.84 -22.43
C ASP A 484 21.02 -10.67 -21.70
N GLY A 485 20.05 -9.95 -22.27
CA GLY A 485 18.74 -9.67 -21.65
C GLY A 485 18.67 -8.30 -20.95
N SER A 486 17.46 -7.87 -20.56
CA SER A 486 17.24 -6.60 -19.87
C SER A 486 15.98 -6.62 -18.99
N VAL A 487 15.84 -5.64 -18.10
CA VAL A 487 14.59 -5.30 -17.42
C VAL A 487 14.21 -3.86 -17.73
N THR A 488 12.90 -3.59 -17.80
CA THR A 488 12.35 -2.23 -17.86
C THR A 488 11.47 -2.00 -16.64
N VAL A 489 11.85 -1.06 -15.79
CA VAL A 489 11.06 -0.59 -14.64
C VAL A 489 10.17 0.55 -15.11
N LEU A 490 8.88 0.47 -14.83
CA LEU A 490 7.87 1.48 -15.09
C LEU A 490 7.42 2.06 -13.75
N PRO A 491 7.80 3.31 -13.42
CA PRO A 491 7.34 3.91 -12.18
C PRO A 491 5.82 3.97 -12.08
N GLY A 492 5.26 3.68 -10.92
CA GLY A 492 3.83 3.84 -10.66
C GLY A 492 3.38 5.29 -10.76
N THR A 493 2.14 5.53 -11.17
CA THR A 493 1.50 6.86 -11.13
C THR A 493 0.02 6.70 -10.80
N THR A 494 -0.68 7.76 -10.41
CA THR A 494 -2.13 7.67 -10.16
C THR A 494 -2.97 7.29 -11.39
N ALA A 495 -2.36 7.26 -12.57
CA ALA A 495 -2.96 6.81 -13.84
C ALA A 495 -2.35 5.49 -14.36
N GLY A 496 -1.76 4.70 -13.46
CA GLY A 496 -1.06 3.45 -13.78
C GLY A 496 0.42 3.67 -14.14
N PRO A 497 1.14 2.62 -14.58
CA PRO A 497 2.58 2.68 -14.83
C PRO A 497 3.00 3.72 -15.89
N GLY A 498 3.93 4.61 -15.54
CA GLY A 498 4.41 5.72 -16.36
C GLY A 498 5.57 5.35 -17.29
N SER A 499 5.31 5.16 -18.59
CA SER A 499 6.34 4.81 -19.59
C SER A 499 7.34 5.92 -19.94
N SER A 500 7.03 7.18 -19.63
CA SER A 500 7.89 8.34 -19.87
C SER A 500 9.08 8.41 -18.91
N ALA A 501 8.91 7.91 -17.69
CA ALA A 501 9.93 7.86 -16.64
C ALA A 501 10.61 6.48 -16.51
N ARG A 502 10.37 5.59 -17.48
CA ARG A 502 10.89 4.22 -17.45
C ARG A 502 12.41 4.14 -17.35
N ARG A 503 12.89 3.07 -16.72
CA ARG A 503 14.33 2.75 -16.62
C ARG A 503 14.60 1.40 -17.23
N THR A 504 15.42 1.36 -18.27
CA THR A 504 15.88 0.10 -18.88
C THR A 504 17.27 -0.22 -18.38
N ILE A 505 17.43 -1.43 -17.84
CA ILE A 505 18.65 -1.89 -17.18
C ILE A 505 19.04 -3.25 -17.77
N ASN A 506 20.33 -3.44 -18.04
CA ASN A 506 20.95 -4.70 -18.46
C ASN A 506 22.32 -4.86 -17.79
N GLN A 507 23.02 -5.97 -18.03
CA GLN A 507 24.33 -6.24 -17.39
C GLN A 507 25.43 -5.24 -17.76
N ASN A 508 25.27 -4.46 -18.83
CA ASN A 508 26.18 -3.38 -19.20
C ASN A 508 25.86 -2.04 -18.52
N SER A 509 24.76 -1.94 -17.79
CA SER A 509 24.35 -0.71 -17.13
C SER A 509 25.24 -0.41 -15.91
N PRO A 510 25.47 0.87 -15.58
CA PRO A 510 26.32 1.24 -14.44
C PRO A 510 25.87 0.57 -13.14
N GLY A 511 26.82 -0.04 -12.42
CA GLY A 511 26.59 -0.65 -11.12
C GLY A 511 25.90 -2.02 -11.15
N VAL A 512 25.57 -2.56 -12.33
CA VAL A 512 25.10 -3.94 -12.46
C VAL A 512 26.29 -4.90 -12.34
N PRO A 513 26.27 -5.85 -11.40
CA PRO A 513 27.34 -6.84 -11.22
C PRO A 513 27.35 -7.91 -12.32
N GLY A 514 28.54 -8.46 -12.61
CA GLY A 514 28.72 -9.49 -13.65
C GLY A 514 29.27 -8.92 -14.95
N ASN A 515 29.55 -9.79 -15.92
CA ASN A 515 29.89 -9.35 -17.28
C ASN A 515 28.71 -9.70 -18.20
N SER A 516 28.40 -8.84 -19.14
CA SER A 516 27.34 -9.09 -20.13
C SER A 516 27.82 -10.07 -21.20
N GLU A 517 27.14 -11.20 -21.31
CA GLU A 517 27.44 -12.29 -22.24
C GLU A 517 26.17 -12.75 -22.98
N ALA A 518 26.37 -13.22 -24.21
CA ALA A 518 25.26 -13.75 -24.99
C ALA A 518 24.74 -15.05 -24.37
N GLY A 519 23.47 -15.04 -23.96
CA GLY A 519 22.78 -16.18 -23.37
C GLY A 519 22.54 -16.04 -21.86
N ASP A 520 22.91 -14.94 -21.21
CA ASP A 520 22.77 -14.77 -19.75
C ASP A 520 21.31 -14.71 -19.28
N LEU A 521 20.42 -14.19 -20.15
CA LEU A 521 18.99 -14.05 -19.93
C LEU A 521 18.66 -13.19 -18.69
N PHE A 522 19.38 -12.09 -18.48
CA PHE A 522 19.10 -11.08 -17.48
C PHE A 522 17.63 -10.61 -17.57
N GLY A 523 16.95 -10.61 -16.44
CA GLY A 523 15.51 -10.32 -16.37
C GLY A 523 14.61 -11.54 -16.52
N SER A 524 15.17 -12.76 -16.46
CA SER A 524 14.39 -14.00 -16.49
C SER A 524 13.43 -14.14 -15.32
N ALA A 525 13.84 -13.64 -14.14
CA ALA A 525 13.03 -13.56 -12.94
C ALA A 525 13.39 -12.28 -12.18
N ASN A 526 12.38 -11.62 -11.62
CA ASN A 526 12.54 -10.35 -10.91
C ASN A 526 11.75 -10.37 -9.60
N ALA A 527 12.22 -9.64 -8.59
CA ALA A 527 11.53 -9.40 -7.34
C ALA A 527 11.99 -8.08 -6.72
N TRP A 528 11.22 -7.52 -5.81
CA TRP A 528 11.63 -6.38 -4.98
C TRP A 528 11.95 -6.80 -3.55
N GLY A 529 12.79 -6.04 -2.87
CA GLY A 529 12.96 -6.10 -1.42
C GLY A 529 13.93 -5.05 -0.93
N ASP A 530 13.78 -4.55 0.30
CA ASP A 530 14.75 -3.64 0.93
C ASP A 530 15.95 -4.44 1.45
N VAL A 531 16.81 -4.89 0.55
CA VAL A 531 17.92 -5.81 0.87
C VAL A 531 19.00 -5.09 1.67
N ASN A 532 19.25 -3.81 1.38
CA ASN A 532 20.27 -3.03 2.07
C ASN A 532 19.77 -2.37 3.38
N GLY A 533 18.46 -2.34 3.64
CA GLY A 533 17.88 -1.81 4.87
C GLY A 533 17.77 -0.29 4.92
N ASP A 534 17.88 0.41 3.79
CA ASP A 534 17.63 1.86 3.68
C ASP A 534 16.13 2.18 3.48
N GLY A 535 15.36 1.13 3.18
CA GLY A 535 13.92 1.04 3.00
C GLY A 535 13.38 1.59 1.69
N TYR A 536 14.23 1.94 0.72
CA TYR A 536 13.81 1.95 -0.67
C TYR A 536 13.73 0.49 -1.16
N ALA A 537 12.82 0.21 -2.09
CA ALA A 537 12.79 -1.12 -2.69
C ALA A 537 14.04 -1.32 -3.59
N ASP A 538 14.76 -2.42 -3.39
CA ASP A 538 15.86 -2.85 -4.25
C ASP A 538 15.37 -3.87 -5.27
N LEU A 539 15.85 -3.75 -6.51
CA LEU A 539 15.48 -4.65 -7.60
C LEU A 539 16.39 -5.87 -7.63
N ILE A 540 15.81 -7.06 -7.47
CA ILE A 540 16.48 -8.35 -7.58
C ILE A 540 16.22 -8.91 -8.97
N VAL A 541 17.28 -9.23 -9.72
CA VAL A 541 17.22 -9.70 -11.11
C VAL A 541 18.03 -10.98 -11.28
N GLY A 542 17.43 -12.00 -11.88
CA GLY A 542 18.10 -13.26 -12.21
C GLY A 542 18.63 -13.32 -13.64
N SER A 543 19.84 -13.87 -13.79
CA SER A 543 20.49 -14.23 -15.06
C SER A 543 20.88 -15.71 -15.04
N PRO A 544 19.96 -16.64 -15.37
CA PRO A 544 20.22 -18.08 -15.29
C PRO A 544 21.26 -18.62 -16.29
N GLY A 545 21.61 -17.86 -17.32
CA GLY A 545 22.62 -18.26 -18.31
C GLY A 545 24.05 -17.82 -17.97
N GLU A 546 24.25 -17.02 -16.92
CA GLU A 546 25.57 -16.47 -16.59
C GLU A 546 26.62 -17.57 -16.39
N ASN A 547 27.81 -17.34 -16.98
CA ASN A 547 28.92 -18.26 -16.89
C ASN A 547 29.77 -18.07 -15.62
N GLY A 548 30.32 -19.16 -15.13
CA GLY A 548 31.34 -19.16 -14.06
C GLY A 548 32.75 -18.88 -14.58
N THR A 549 33.75 -19.03 -13.71
CA THR A 549 35.13 -18.58 -14.00
C THR A 549 35.95 -19.51 -14.89
N THR A 550 35.66 -20.82 -14.98
CA THR A 550 36.31 -21.75 -15.95
C THR A 550 35.47 -23.00 -16.25
N GLY A 551 35.01 -23.15 -17.50
CA GLY A 551 34.32 -24.37 -17.98
C GLY A 551 32.93 -24.64 -17.37
N GLN A 552 32.45 -23.75 -16.51
CA GLN A 552 31.15 -23.82 -15.86
C GLN A 552 30.18 -22.91 -16.63
N THR A 553 29.53 -23.46 -17.65
CA THR A 553 28.52 -22.74 -18.43
C THR A 553 27.17 -22.72 -17.71
N ASP A 554 26.36 -21.69 -17.90
CA ASP A 554 24.98 -21.59 -17.38
C ASP A 554 24.88 -21.86 -15.87
N THR A 555 25.82 -21.35 -15.08
CA THR A 555 25.78 -21.46 -13.61
C THR A 555 24.70 -20.57 -13.02
N GLY A 556 24.51 -19.41 -13.64
CA GLY A 556 23.58 -18.37 -13.26
C GLY A 556 24.07 -17.47 -12.12
N VAL A 557 23.48 -16.27 -12.04
CA VAL A 557 23.72 -15.26 -11.01
C VAL A 557 22.42 -14.53 -10.67
N VAL A 558 22.37 -13.95 -9.46
CA VAL A 558 21.34 -12.98 -9.06
C VAL A 558 22.00 -11.64 -8.79
N ALA A 559 21.55 -10.59 -9.46
CA ALA A 559 21.95 -9.21 -9.20
C ALA A 559 20.91 -8.52 -8.30
N VAL A 560 21.37 -7.73 -7.33
CA VAL A 560 20.51 -6.80 -6.56
C VAL A 560 20.96 -5.39 -6.85
N LEU A 561 20.02 -4.52 -7.22
CA LEU A 561 20.25 -3.12 -7.59
C LEU A 561 19.51 -2.20 -6.62
N HIS A 562 20.25 -1.35 -5.92
CA HIS A 562 19.68 -0.61 -4.81
C HIS A 562 18.84 0.59 -5.26
N GLY A 563 17.69 0.76 -4.62
CA GLY A 563 16.87 1.97 -4.75
C GLY A 563 17.57 3.21 -4.16
N PRO A 564 17.13 4.44 -4.48
CA PRO A 564 16.21 4.80 -5.56
C PRO A 564 16.92 4.93 -6.92
N GLY A 565 18.24 4.71 -6.99
CA GLY A 565 19.03 4.91 -8.20
C GLY A 565 18.99 3.75 -9.19
N LEU A 566 18.89 2.51 -8.69
CA LEU A 566 19.03 1.26 -9.44
C LEU A 566 20.33 1.19 -10.27
N ASN A 567 21.37 1.88 -9.81
CA ASN A 567 22.65 2.07 -10.51
C ASN A 567 23.87 1.70 -9.62
N THR A 568 23.60 1.04 -8.49
CA THR A 568 24.60 0.41 -7.62
C THR A 568 24.03 -0.92 -7.18
N GLY A 569 24.88 -1.92 -6.93
CA GLY A 569 24.37 -3.25 -6.65
C GLY A 569 25.41 -4.28 -6.25
N LYS A 570 24.93 -5.49 -5.98
CA LYS A 570 25.74 -6.65 -5.58
C LYS A 570 25.24 -7.92 -6.26
N GLY A 571 26.20 -8.74 -6.70
CA GLY A 571 25.93 -10.03 -7.34
C GLY A 571 26.04 -11.17 -6.33
N TYR A 572 25.11 -12.12 -6.44
CA TYR A 572 24.99 -13.30 -5.58
C TYR A 572 25.16 -14.55 -6.43
N TRP A 573 26.10 -15.39 -6.02
CA TRP A 573 26.54 -16.55 -6.76
C TRP A 573 26.46 -17.80 -5.89
N THR A 574 26.37 -18.97 -6.51
CA THR A 574 26.55 -20.24 -5.79
C THR A 574 27.97 -20.39 -5.25
N ASP A 575 28.15 -21.20 -4.21
CA ASP A 575 29.48 -21.42 -3.62
C ASP A 575 30.47 -21.97 -4.68
N ALA A 576 31.63 -21.32 -4.80
CA ALA A 576 32.63 -21.67 -5.80
C ALA A 576 33.07 -23.14 -5.71
N ALA A 577 33.06 -23.73 -4.51
CA ALA A 577 33.43 -25.13 -4.28
C ALA A 577 32.37 -26.13 -4.76
N THR A 578 31.10 -25.74 -4.86
CA THR A 578 29.99 -26.63 -5.24
C THR A 578 29.30 -26.23 -6.55
N ARG A 579 29.73 -25.13 -7.17
CA ARG A 579 29.20 -24.62 -8.43
C ARG A 579 29.40 -25.63 -9.56
N ALA A 580 28.31 -26.00 -10.22
CA ALA A 580 28.27 -26.90 -11.35
C ALA A 580 27.71 -26.22 -12.60
N ALA A 581 28.14 -26.69 -13.76
CA ALA A 581 27.62 -26.23 -15.05
C ALA A 581 26.13 -26.59 -15.20
N GLY A 582 25.33 -25.66 -15.72
CA GLY A 582 23.91 -25.87 -16.00
C GLY A 582 23.02 -25.87 -14.76
N GLU A 583 23.44 -25.20 -13.68
CA GLU A 583 22.65 -25.03 -12.45
C GLU A 583 21.53 -24.00 -12.58
N LYS A 584 21.75 -22.96 -13.39
CA LYS A 584 20.75 -21.93 -13.71
C LYS A 584 20.23 -21.16 -12.50
N LEU A 585 21.13 -20.74 -11.61
CA LEU A 585 20.78 -19.83 -10.50
C LEU A 585 20.12 -18.55 -11.05
N GLY A 586 19.10 -18.02 -10.39
CA GLY A 586 18.37 -16.84 -10.88
C GLY A 586 17.26 -17.16 -11.89
N ALA A 587 16.97 -18.44 -12.17
CA ALA A 587 15.79 -18.82 -12.95
C ALA A 587 14.47 -18.49 -12.24
N THR A 588 14.51 -18.38 -10.91
CA THR A 588 13.42 -17.88 -10.07
C THR A 588 14.03 -17.12 -8.90
N VAL A 589 13.43 -16.00 -8.53
CA VAL A 589 13.81 -15.21 -7.35
C VAL A 589 12.57 -14.78 -6.57
N THR A 590 12.71 -14.66 -5.26
CA THR A 590 11.76 -13.98 -4.36
C THR A 590 12.56 -13.40 -3.20
N SER A 591 11.94 -12.55 -2.39
CA SER A 591 12.58 -11.93 -1.23
C SER A 591 11.68 -11.99 -0.01
N GLY A 592 12.25 -11.86 1.17
CA GLY A 592 11.52 -11.74 2.42
C GLY A 592 12.50 -11.63 3.56
N ASP A 593 12.13 -10.99 4.66
CA ASP A 593 13.01 -10.97 5.82
C ASP A 593 12.85 -12.29 6.60
N PHE A 594 13.68 -13.28 6.25
CA PHE A 594 13.57 -14.65 6.76
C PHE A 594 14.17 -14.80 8.16
N ASN A 595 14.84 -13.76 8.69
CA ASN A 595 15.49 -13.74 9.99
C ASN A 595 15.05 -12.60 10.93
N ALA A 596 14.15 -11.73 10.47
CA ALA A 596 13.62 -10.54 11.13
C ALA A 596 14.72 -9.57 11.63
N ASP A 597 15.74 -9.32 10.82
CA ASP A 597 16.83 -8.38 11.15
C ASP A 597 16.67 -6.97 10.55
N GLY A 598 15.61 -6.81 9.77
CA GLY A 598 15.16 -5.58 9.14
C GLY A 598 15.72 -5.33 7.75
N ASN A 599 16.42 -6.29 7.18
CA ASN A 599 16.84 -6.30 5.80
C ASN A 599 16.10 -7.45 5.10
N ALA A 600 15.65 -7.24 3.87
CA ALA A 600 15.07 -8.30 3.08
C ALA A 600 16.18 -9.29 2.67
N ASP A 601 15.91 -10.57 2.82
CA ASP A 601 16.77 -11.65 2.33
C ASP A 601 16.35 -12.07 0.93
N ILE A 602 17.24 -12.75 0.22
CA ILE A 602 17.02 -13.18 -1.16
C ILE A 602 16.89 -14.69 -1.16
N LEU A 603 15.85 -15.23 -1.83
CA LEU A 603 15.76 -16.64 -2.18
C LEU A 603 15.81 -16.78 -3.71
N SER A 604 16.65 -17.68 -4.20
CA SER A 604 16.69 -18.05 -5.61
C SER A 604 16.65 -19.56 -5.81
N ILE A 605 15.96 -19.97 -6.87
CA ILE A 605 15.90 -21.37 -7.29
C ILE A 605 16.81 -21.57 -8.50
N ALA A 606 17.66 -22.58 -8.39
CA ALA A 606 18.54 -23.08 -9.44
C ALA A 606 17.97 -24.44 -9.91
N PRO A 607 17.04 -24.47 -10.88
CA PRO A 607 16.32 -25.68 -11.27
C PRO A 607 17.16 -26.62 -12.14
N GLY A 608 18.39 -26.24 -12.47
CA GLY A 608 19.29 -26.99 -13.33
C GLY A 608 19.84 -28.27 -12.70
N LYS A 609 21.04 -28.69 -13.11
CA LYS A 609 21.69 -29.92 -12.62
C LYS A 609 22.87 -29.58 -11.71
N PRO A 610 22.77 -29.77 -10.38
CA PRO A 610 21.62 -30.32 -9.65
C PRO A 610 20.56 -29.25 -9.29
N GLY A 611 19.32 -29.69 -9.04
CA GLY A 611 18.23 -28.77 -8.67
C GLY A 611 18.31 -28.33 -7.21
N ARG A 612 18.53 -27.03 -6.97
CA ARG A 612 18.78 -26.47 -5.63
C ARG A 612 18.02 -25.16 -5.37
N TRP A 613 17.94 -24.80 -4.09
CA TRP A 613 17.56 -23.48 -3.62
C TRP A 613 18.76 -22.84 -2.90
N TRP A 614 18.85 -21.51 -2.99
CA TRP A 614 19.87 -20.68 -2.36
C TRP A 614 19.21 -19.47 -1.70
N ALA A 615 19.55 -19.23 -0.44
CA ALA A 615 19.09 -18.07 0.31
C ALA A 615 20.29 -17.25 0.79
N TRP A 616 20.22 -15.92 0.69
CA TRP A 616 21.23 -15.02 1.22
C TRP A 616 20.62 -14.04 2.19
N ASP A 617 21.25 -13.92 3.35
CA ASP A 617 20.99 -12.86 4.31
C ASP A 617 21.35 -11.51 3.67
N GLY A 618 20.39 -10.59 3.59
CA GLY A 618 20.57 -9.28 2.95
C GLY A 618 21.59 -8.40 3.68
N LYS A 619 21.69 -8.54 4.99
CA LYS A 619 22.56 -7.74 5.86
C LYS A 619 23.98 -8.30 5.93
N SER A 620 24.13 -9.60 6.20
CA SER A 620 25.45 -10.22 6.37
C SER A 620 26.04 -10.77 5.06
N GLY A 621 25.20 -11.05 4.07
CA GLY A 621 25.56 -11.75 2.85
C GLY A 621 25.81 -13.25 3.04
N ALA A 622 25.54 -13.81 4.23
CA ALA A 622 25.70 -15.23 4.50
C ALA A 622 24.73 -16.06 3.66
N ALA A 623 25.23 -17.14 3.06
CA ALA A 623 24.45 -18.02 2.20
C ALA A 623 23.99 -19.28 2.94
N LYS A 624 22.79 -19.75 2.63
CA LYS A 624 22.28 -21.09 2.93
C LYS A 624 21.77 -21.73 1.66
N SER A 625 21.93 -23.03 1.52
CA SER A 625 21.45 -23.74 0.33
C SER A 625 21.03 -25.17 0.65
N GLY A 626 20.27 -25.74 -0.27
CA GLY A 626 19.83 -27.13 -0.18
C GLY A 626 19.23 -27.62 -1.50
N TYR A 627 18.93 -28.91 -1.52
CA TYR A 627 18.27 -29.55 -2.66
C TYR A 627 16.75 -29.37 -2.62
N LEU A 628 16.12 -29.31 -3.81
CA LEU A 628 14.68 -29.08 -3.93
C LEU A 628 13.85 -30.26 -3.40
N ASN A 629 14.11 -31.48 -3.87
CA ASN A 629 13.27 -32.62 -3.55
C ASN A 629 13.79 -33.45 -2.37
N SER A 630 14.98 -34.04 -2.51
CA SER A 630 15.64 -34.87 -1.50
C SER A 630 17.08 -34.41 -1.32
N THR A 631 17.74 -34.86 -0.25
CA THR A 631 19.14 -34.51 0.06
C THR A 631 20.17 -34.94 -1.01
N ALA A 632 19.74 -35.64 -2.07
CA ALA A 632 20.57 -36.07 -3.20
C ALA A 632 19.92 -35.75 -4.56
N TYR A 633 19.08 -34.72 -4.66
CA TYR A 633 18.38 -34.36 -5.90
C TYR A 633 19.33 -33.77 -6.94
N THR A 634 19.97 -34.62 -7.74
CA THR A 634 20.98 -34.22 -8.73
C THR A 634 20.44 -33.96 -10.14
N THR A 635 19.13 -34.11 -10.32
CA THR A 635 18.43 -33.91 -11.59
C THR A 635 17.89 -32.50 -11.73
N ALA A 636 17.60 -32.09 -12.97
CA ALA A 636 16.89 -30.85 -13.24
C ALA A 636 15.42 -30.94 -12.82
N ALA A 637 14.86 -29.80 -12.42
CA ALA A 637 13.44 -29.58 -12.22
C ALA A 637 12.87 -28.72 -13.36
N GLY A 638 11.58 -28.89 -13.66
CA GLY A 638 10.85 -28.02 -14.59
C GLY A 638 9.98 -27.02 -13.86
N TYR A 639 9.64 -25.90 -14.51
CA TYR A 639 8.63 -24.93 -14.03
C TYR A 639 8.81 -24.53 -12.57
N ALA A 640 10.04 -24.17 -12.19
CA ALA A 640 10.28 -23.66 -10.84
C ALA A 640 9.57 -22.31 -10.64
N SER A 641 8.96 -22.14 -9.48
CA SER A 641 8.31 -20.93 -9.02
C SER A 641 8.49 -20.82 -7.51
N ALA A 642 8.61 -19.61 -6.97
CA ALA A 642 8.81 -19.39 -5.55
C ALA A 642 8.15 -18.09 -5.12
N VAL A 643 7.64 -18.07 -3.89
CA VAL A 643 7.02 -16.91 -3.26
C VAL A 643 7.30 -16.93 -1.76
N SER A 644 7.34 -15.77 -1.14
CA SER A 644 7.50 -15.60 0.30
C SER A 644 6.19 -15.17 0.98
N GLY A 645 6.11 -15.39 2.28
CA GLY A 645 4.94 -15.04 3.10
C GLY A 645 5.09 -15.59 4.52
N ASP A 646 4.38 -15.04 5.50
CA ASP A 646 4.38 -15.62 6.85
C ASP A 646 3.23 -16.64 6.95
N PHE A 647 3.48 -17.86 6.46
CA PHE A 647 2.47 -18.93 6.39
C PHE A 647 2.09 -19.47 7.77
N ASN A 648 2.83 -19.09 8.82
CA ASN A 648 2.68 -19.64 10.16
C ASN A 648 2.50 -18.61 11.28
N LYS A 649 2.55 -17.32 10.93
CA LYS A 649 2.35 -16.15 11.80
C LYS A 649 3.33 -16.10 12.97
N ASP A 650 4.57 -16.53 12.77
CA ASP A 650 5.63 -16.42 13.78
C ASP A 650 6.48 -15.15 13.64
N GLY A 651 6.16 -14.30 12.67
CA GLY A 651 6.84 -13.03 12.45
C GLY A 651 8.15 -13.15 11.66
N TYR A 652 8.46 -14.34 11.12
CA TYR A 652 9.50 -14.50 10.12
C TYR A 652 8.83 -14.72 8.76
N ALA A 653 9.37 -14.14 7.70
CA ALA A 653 8.96 -14.58 6.38
C ALA A 653 9.36 -16.05 6.18
N ASP A 654 8.47 -16.83 5.57
CA ASP A 654 8.73 -18.16 5.05
C ASP A 654 8.83 -18.10 3.51
N ALA A 655 9.11 -19.24 2.88
CA ALA A 655 9.03 -19.37 1.43
C ALA A 655 8.40 -20.70 0.98
N ALA A 656 7.61 -20.63 -0.08
CA ALA A 656 7.04 -21.78 -0.78
C ALA A 656 7.69 -21.91 -2.16
N VAL A 657 8.07 -23.13 -2.54
CA VAL A 657 8.75 -23.41 -3.82
C VAL A 657 8.00 -24.50 -4.57
N GLY A 658 7.43 -24.14 -5.72
CA GLY A 658 6.76 -25.03 -6.66
C GLY A 658 7.75 -25.49 -7.71
N PHE A 659 7.73 -26.78 -8.06
CA PHE A 659 8.53 -27.30 -9.18
C PHE A 659 7.98 -28.63 -9.69
N ARG A 660 8.25 -28.95 -10.95
CA ARG A 660 7.98 -30.28 -11.51
C ARG A 660 9.21 -31.17 -11.40
N ASP A 661 9.02 -32.34 -10.80
CA ASP A 661 10.08 -33.33 -10.67
C ASP A 661 10.29 -34.15 -11.96
N PRO A 662 11.32 -35.03 -12.04
CA PRO A 662 11.61 -35.80 -13.25
C PRO A 662 10.55 -36.86 -13.57
N GLY A 663 9.71 -37.21 -12.59
CA GLY A 663 8.55 -38.08 -12.79
C GLY A 663 7.36 -37.34 -13.41
N GLY A 664 7.49 -36.04 -13.67
CA GLY A 664 6.44 -35.22 -14.25
C GLY A 664 5.40 -34.74 -13.23
N VAL A 665 5.69 -34.83 -11.93
CA VAL A 665 4.73 -34.47 -10.89
C VAL A 665 5.09 -33.12 -10.26
N GLY A 666 4.08 -32.28 -10.03
CA GLY A 666 4.22 -31.03 -9.28
C GLY A 666 4.54 -31.30 -7.81
N ARG A 667 5.55 -30.60 -7.28
CA ARG A 667 6.02 -30.65 -5.89
C ARG A 667 5.91 -29.26 -5.30
N LEU A 668 5.55 -29.20 -4.03
CA LEU A 668 5.51 -27.96 -3.26
C LEU A 668 6.41 -28.12 -2.04
N LEU A 669 7.49 -27.36 -1.97
CA LEU A 669 8.46 -27.35 -0.87
C LEU A 669 8.19 -26.14 0.02
N TRP A 670 8.12 -26.34 1.33
CA TRP A 670 8.08 -25.26 2.31
C TRP A 670 9.45 -25.09 3.00
N LEU A 671 9.92 -23.85 3.01
CA LEU A 671 11.08 -23.37 3.75
C LEU A 671 10.57 -22.41 4.83
N LYS A 672 10.80 -22.73 6.09
CA LYS A 672 10.36 -21.93 7.24
C LYS A 672 11.43 -20.92 7.64
N GLY A 673 11.04 -19.67 7.88
CA GLY A 673 11.85 -18.62 8.46
C GLY A 673 12.22 -18.89 9.92
N SER A 674 13.30 -18.28 10.38
CA SER A 674 13.75 -18.38 11.78
C SER A 674 14.76 -17.28 12.05
N ALA A 675 15.12 -17.03 13.32
CA ALA A 675 16.21 -16.12 13.67
C ALA A 675 17.58 -16.42 12.99
N THR A 676 17.73 -17.56 12.31
CA THR A 676 18.93 -17.90 11.53
C THR A 676 18.72 -17.85 10.01
N GLY A 677 17.56 -17.40 9.53
CA GLY A 677 17.11 -17.49 8.14
C GLY A 677 16.40 -18.80 7.81
N LEU A 678 16.17 -19.06 6.51
CA LEU A 678 15.37 -20.19 6.03
C LEU A 678 15.88 -21.57 6.48
N GLN A 679 14.93 -22.45 6.75
CA GLN A 679 15.12 -23.86 7.12
C GLN A 679 14.18 -24.75 6.31
N ARG A 680 14.69 -25.87 5.79
CA ARG A 680 13.88 -26.82 5.02
C ARG A 680 12.93 -27.59 5.95
N VAL A 681 11.62 -27.44 5.74
CA VAL A 681 10.61 -28.28 6.39
C VAL A 681 10.43 -29.56 5.59
N GLY A 682 10.04 -29.45 4.31
CA GLY A 682 9.84 -30.59 3.45
C GLY A 682 8.93 -30.32 2.26
N VAL A 683 8.81 -31.34 1.40
CA VAL A 683 7.81 -31.36 0.33
C VAL A 683 6.46 -31.70 0.95
N LEU A 684 5.48 -30.85 0.74
CA LEU A 684 4.13 -30.98 1.27
C LEU A 684 3.32 -32.02 0.48
N GLU A 685 2.25 -32.53 1.09
CA GLU A 685 1.29 -33.41 0.40
C GLU A 685 0.50 -32.68 -0.68
N ALA A 686 0.24 -31.38 -0.49
CA ALA A 686 -0.33 -30.53 -1.51
C ALA A 686 0.62 -30.51 -2.73
N ARG A 687 0.08 -30.80 -3.91
CA ARG A 687 0.87 -30.79 -5.14
C ARG A 687 1.17 -29.36 -5.56
N GLY A 688 2.38 -29.15 -6.07
CA GLY A 688 2.79 -27.88 -6.65
C GLY A 688 2.11 -27.60 -7.99
N GLY A 689 2.53 -26.50 -8.60
CA GLY A 689 2.05 -26.03 -9.90
C GLY A 689 3.17 -25.36 -10.67
N ARG A 690 2.83 -24.65 -11.75
CA ARG A 690 3.78 -23.92 -12.60
C ARG A 690 3.97 -22.46 -12.18
N SER A 691 3.06 -21.93 -11.38
CA SER A 691 3.10 -20.56 -10.85
C SER A 691 2.57 -20.54 -9.42
N LEU A 692 3.12 -19.67 -8.58
CA LEU A 692 2.77 -19.49 -7.18
C LEU A 692 2.56 -18.00 -6.88
N ALA A 693 1.60 -17.69 -6.02
CA ALA A 693 1.39 -16.38 -5.43
C ALA A 693 0.90 -16.53 -3.98
N ALA A 694 1.15 -15.54 -3.13
CA ALA A 694 0.84 -15.59 -1.71
C ALA A 694 0.09 -14.32 -1.27
N GLY A 695 -0.84 -14.47 -0.33
CA GLY A 695 -1.67 -13.41 0.25
C GLY A 695 -2.68 -13.99 1.22
N ASP A 696 -3.38 -13.15 1.97
CA ASP A 696 -4.39 -13.57 2.96
C ASP A 696 -5.76 -13.72 2.28
N LEU A 697 -6.02 -14.90 1.71
CA LEU A 697 -7.19 -15.16 0.88
C LEU A 697 -8.47 -15.31 1.72
N ASN A 698 -8.33 -15.52 3.04
CA ASN A 698 -9.42 -15.79 3.95
C ASN A 698 -9.59 -14.77 5.10
N GLY A 699 -8.66 -13.82 5.23
CA GLY A 699 -8.68 -12.72 6.21
C GLY A 699 -8.36 -13.13 7.64
N ASP A 700 -7.76 -14.31 7.87
CA ASP A 700 -7.41 -14.83 9.19
C ASP A 700 -6.04 -14.33 9.70
N GLY A 701 -5.29 -13.64 8.84
CA GLY A 701 -3.99 -13.06 9.11
C GLY A 701 -2.85 -14.06 9.08
N TYR A 702 -3.03 -15.28 8.57
CA TYR A 702 -1.96 -16.11 8.04
C TYR A 702 -1.81 -15.81 6.54
N THR A 703 -0.59 -15.83 6.03
CA THR A 703 -0.44 -15.83 4.56
C THR A 703 -0.88 -17.18 4.01
N ASP A 704 -1.65 -17.17 2.92
CA ASP A 704 -2.07 -18.34 2.15
C ASP A 704 -1.31 -18.42 0.83
N LEU A 705 -1.47 -19.54 0.11
CA LEU A 705 -0.81 -19.80 -1.17
C LEU A 705 -1.83 -20.12 -2.26
N ALA A 706 -1.78 -19.38 -3.36
CA ALA A 706 -2.42 -19.74 -4.63
C ALA A 706 -1.42 -20.50 -5.53
N VAL A 707 -1.84 -21.68 -6.00
CA VAL A 707 -1.03 -22.58 -6.84
C VAL A 707 -1.67 -22.70 -8.22
N GLY A 708 -1.01 -22.19 -9.24
CA GLY A 708 -1.43 -22.28 -10.65
C GLY A 708 -1.10 -23.64 -11.27
N GLN A 709 -2.13 -24.35 -11.72
CA GLN A 709 -2.08 -25.77 -12.10
C GLN A 709 -2.70 -26.00 -13.49
N PRO A 710 -2.02 -25.59 -14.57
CA PRO A 710 -2.54 -25.76 -15.93
C PRO A 710 -2.56 -27.23 -16.38
N SER A 711 -1.78 -28.10 -15.73
CA SER A 711 -1.61 -29.50 -16.12
C SER A 711 -2.21 -30.49 -15.11
N THR A 712 -3.19 -31.26 -15.56
CA THR A 712 -3.84 -32.34 -14.79
C THR A 712 -2.86 -33.46 -14.40
N THR A 713 -1.86 -33.77 -15.23
CA THR A 713 -0.89 -34.84 -14.95
C THR A 713 0.12 -34.44 -13.89
N GLU A 714 0.51 -33.16 -13.87
CA GLU A 714 1.43 -32.60 -12.86
C GLU A 714 0.72 -32.53 -11.50
N SER A 715 -0.51 -32.01 -11.48
CA SER A 715 -1.23 -31.59 -10.28
C SER A 715 -2.26 -32.60 -9.77
N GLY A 716 -2.65 -33.58 -10.59
CA GLY A 716 -3.57 -34.67 -10.22
C GLY A 716 -5.05 -34.28 -10.13
N HIS A 717 -5.45 -33.06 -10.50
CA HIS A 717 -6.88 -32.70 -10.65
C HIS A 717 -7.45 -33.24 -11.98
N THR A 718 -8.77 -33.19 -12.11
CA THR A 718 -9.51 -33.68 -13.28
C THR A 718 -10.19 -32.58 -14.10
N LEU A 719 -10.02 -31.32 -13.70
CA LEU A 719 -10.64 -30.16 -14.33
C LEU A 719 -10.01 -29.90 -15.72
N LYS A 720 -10.87 -29.68 -16.72
CA LYS A 720 -10.49 -29.26 -18.08
C LYS A 720 -10.16 -27.77 -18.07
N GLY A 721 -9.31 -27.30 -18.97
CA GLY A 721 -8.87 -25.90 -19.00
C GLY A 721 -7.75 -25.54 -18.02
N GLY A 722 -7.38 -26.42 -17.08
CA GLY A 722 -6.43 -26.09 -16.00
C GLY A 722 -7.15 -25.71 -14.70
N ALA A 723 -6.40 -25.30 -13.68
CA ALA A 723 -6.95 -24.96 -12.37
C ALA A 723 -6.04 -24.02 -11.57
N VAL A 724 -6.62 -23.44 -10.51
CA VAL A 724 -5.91 -22.82 -9.40
C VAL A 724 -6.33 -23.50 -8.10
N THR A 725 -5.37 -23.80 -7.23
CA THR A 725 -5.61 -24.35 -5.90
C THR A 725 -5.12 -23.39 -4.82
N ALA A 726 -5.99 -23.04 -3.88
CA ALA A 726 -5.61 -22.36 -2.64
C ALA A 726 -5.22 -23.37 -1.56
N VAL A 727 -4.05 -23.14 -0.95
CA VAL A 727 -3.48 -23.89 0.17
C VAL A 727 -3.32 -22.90 1.33
N PHE A 728 -4.01 -23.17 2.44
CA PHE A 728 -4.13 -22.18 3.52
C PHE A 728 -2.94 -22.25 4.50
N GLY A 729 -2.58 -21.09 5.03
CA GLY A 729 -1.68 -20.95 6.17
C GLY A 729 -2.34 -21.44 7.47
N SER A 730 -1.52 -21.68 8.49
CA SER A 730 -1.99 -22.08 9.82
C SER A 730 -0.88 -21.90 10.84
N ALA A 731 -1.17 -22.03 12.13
CA ALA A 731 -0.14 -22.01 13.18
C ALA A 731 1.00 -23.04 12.97
N THR A 732 0.81 -24.05 12.10
CA THR A 732 1.83 -25.05 11.74
C THR A 732 2.40 -24.88 10.32
N GLY A 733 2.06 -23.79 9.63
CA GLY A 733 2.40 -23.51 8.24
C GLY A 733 1.33 -23.92 7.23
N LEU A 734 1.74 -24.07 5.97
CA LEU A 734 0.87 -24.46 4.86
C LEU A 734 0.26 -25.86 5.07
N THR A 735 -1.07 -25.95 4.95
CA THR A 735 -1.82 -27.21 5.13
C THR A 735 -2.62 -27.62 3.90
N SER A 736 -2.65 -28.91 3.60
CA SER A 736 -3.51 -29.50 2.56
C SER A 736 -4.98 -29.59 3.01
N THR A 737 -5.25 -29.44 4.30
CA THR A 737 -6.60 -29.50 4.86
C THR A 737 -7.40 -28.28 4.45
N GLY A 738 -8.63 -28.50 3.96
CA GLY A 738 -9.52 -27.41 3.58
C GLY A 738 -9.17 -26.73 2.25
N ARG A 739 -8.11 -27.14 1.55
CA ARG A 739 -7.70 -26.59 0.24
C ARG A 739 -8.87 -26.49 -0.73
N LYS A 740 -8.89 -25.44 -1.54
CA LYS A 740 -9.94 -25.19 -2.53
C LYS A 740 -9.35 -25.16 -3.93
N THR A 741 -9.96 -25.87 -4.88
CA THR A 741 -9.50 -25.92 -6.27
C THR A 741 -10.60 -25.42 -7.19
N PHE A 742 -10.27 -24.50 -8.09
CA PHE A 742 -11.16 -23.90 -9.08
C PHE A 742 -10.56 -24.08 -10.47
N GLY A 743 -11.35 -24.58 -11.40
CA GLY A 743 -11.05 -24.60 -12.84
C GLY A 743 -12.15 -23.85 -13.60
N GLN A 744 -11.98 -23.67 -14.90
CA GLN A 744 -12.96 -22.94 -15.74
C GLN A 744 -14.37 -23.54 -15.68
N ASP A 745 -14.47 -24.87 -15.64
CA ASP A 745 -15.76 -25.57 -15.51
C ASP A 745 -16.41 -25.47 -14.12
N THR A 746 -15.80 -24.76 -13.17
CA THR A 746 -16.36 -24.60 -11.81
C THR A 746 -17.55 -23.66 -11.87
N THR A 747 -18.70 -24.07 -11.34
CA THR A 747 -19.91 -23.24 -11.34
C THR A 747 -19.64 -21.86 -10.73
N GLY A 748 -19.89 -20.81 -11.50
CA GLY A 748 -19.67 -19.41 -11.12
C GLY A 748 -18.37 -18.81 -11.65
N VAL A 749 -17.42 -19.64 -12.08
CA VAL A 749 -16.26 -19.19 -12.85
C VAL A 749 -16.73 -18.90 -14.28
N PRO A 750 -16.38 -17.74 -14.87
CA PRO A 750 -16.75 -17.43 -16.25
C PRO A 750 -16.11 -18.37 -17.26
N ASP A 751 -16.74 -18.43 -18.43
CA ASP A 751 -16.34 -19.24 -19.58
C ASP A 751 -16.50 -20.76 -19.39
N THR A 752 -16.07 -21.55 -20.39
CA THR A 752 -16.13 -23.02 -20.36
C THR A 752 -14.76 -23.63 -20.60
N GLY A 753 -14.39 -24.64 -19.81
CA GLY A 753 -13.07 -25.25 -19.90
C GLY A 753 -12.84 -26.07 -21.16
N GLU A 754 -11.73 -25.83 -21.81
CA GLU A 754 -11.21 -26.48 -23.01
C GLU A 754 -9.82 -27.09 -22.78
N THR A 755 -9.43 -28.08 -23.59
CA THR A 755 -8.13 -28.72 -23.36
C THR A 755 -7.08 -27.88 -24.05
N GLY A 756 -6.30 -27.13 -23.27
CA GLY A 756 -5.21 -26.31 -23.81
C GLY A 756 -5.19 -24.89 -23.26
N ASP A 757 -6.25 -24.45 -22.58
CA ASP A 757 -6.42 -23.06 -22.15
C ASP A 757 -5.40 -22.62 -21.11
N ASP A 758 -4.84 -23.60 -20.39
CA ASP A 758 -3.77 -23.45 -19.43
C ASP A 758 -4.12 -22.47 -18.27
N MET A 759 -5.33 -22.53 -17.72
CA MET A 759 -5.69 -21.84 -16.48
C MET A 759 -4.70 -22.16 -15.36
N GLY A 760 -4.13 -21.10 -14.78
CA GLY A 760 -3.09 -21.18 -13.78
C GLY A 760 -1.68 -21.22 -14.37
N ALA A 761 -1.51 -20.95 -15.67
CA ALA A 761 -0.19 -20.75 -16.28
C ALA A 761 0.59 -19.64 -15.57
N SER A 762 -0.11 -18.60 -15.12
CA SER A 762 0.38 -17.55 -14.25
C SER A 762 -0.68 -17.25 -13.19
N VAL A 763 -0.25 -16.93 -11.97
CA VAL A 763 -1.12 -16.49 -10.88
C VAL A 763 -0.53 -15.29 -10.15
N SER A 764 -1.39 -14.39 -9.68
CA SER A 764 -1.04 -13.28 -8.78
C SER A 764 -2.15 -13.05 -7.76
N VAL A 765 -1.82 -12.48 -6.61
CA VAL A 765 -2.73 -12.32 -5.47
C VAL A 765 -2.69 -10.88 -4.96
N GLY A 766 -3.86 -10.30 -4.69
CA GLY A 766 -4.02 -8.96 -4.16
C GLY A 766 -5.49 -8.57 -4.00
N ASP A 767 -5.79 -7.68 -3.06
CA ASP A 767 -7.17 -7.23 -2.78
C ASP A 767 -7.64 -6.16 -3.80
N VAL A 768 -8.57 -6.53 -4.69
CA VAL A 768 -9.08 -5.62 -5.73
C VAL A 768 -10.21 -4.70 -5.24
N ASN A 769 -10.82 -4.94 -4.09
CA ASN A 769 -11.96 -4.12 -3.63
C ASN A 769 -11.79 -3.54 -2.22
N LEU A 770 -10.64 -3.76 -1.58
CA LEU A 770 -10.35 -3.39 -0.20
C LEU A 770 -11.34 -4.00 0.80
N ASP A 771 -11.84 -5.21 0.53
CA ASP A 771 -12.71 -5.92 1.46
C ASP A 771 -11.93 -6.74 2.50
N GLY A 772 -10.60 -6.71 2.45
CA GLY A 772 -9.70 -7.35 3.40
C GLY A 772 -9.52 -8.85 3.17
N TYR A 773 -9.90 -9.36 2.00
CA TYR A 773 -9.57 -10.70 1.52
C TYR A 773 -8.84 -10.55 0.19
N ASP A 774 -7.63 -11.09 0.09
CA ASP A 774 -6.90 -11.03 -1.17
C ASP A 774 -7.62 -11.89 -2.24
N ASP A 775 -7.65 -11.39 -3.47
CA ASP A 775 -8.24 -12.06 -4.63
C ASP A 775 -7.15 -12.78 -5.44
N ILE A 776 -7.55 -13.68 -6.35
CA ILE A 776 -6.59 -14.40 -7.23
C ILE A 776 -6.85 -14.04 -8.68
N LEU A 777 -5.83 -13.54 -9.37
CA LEU A 777 -5.82 -13.41 -10.83
C LEU A 777 -5.10 -14.61 -11.45
N SER A 778 -5.75 -15.29 -12.38
CA SER A 778 -5.22 -16.46 -13.09
C SER A 778 -5.14 -16.19 -14.58
N GLY A 779 -3.98 -16.44 -15.20
CA GLY A 779 -3.80 -16.38 -16.64
C GLY A 779 -4.16 -17.70 -17.34
N LEU A 780 -4.79 -17.56 -18.51
CA LEU A 780 -5.25 -18.63 -19.40
C LEU A 780 -4.77 -18.33 -20.84
N PRO A 781 -3.44 -18.38 -21.11
CA PRO A 781 -2.89 -17.95 -22.40
C PRO A 781 -3.28 -18.85 -23.59
N GLY A 782 -3.83 -20.02 -23.34
CA GLY A 782 -4.29 -20.93 -24.39
C GLY A 782 -5.76 -20.76 -24.78
N GLU A 783 -6.49 -19.86 -24.11
CA GLU A 783 -7.94 -19.69 -24.35
C GLU A 783 -8.27 -19.24 -25.77
N ASP A 784 -9.36 -19.79 -26.32
CA ASP A 784 -9.90 -19.43 -27.63
C ASP A 784 -11.01 -18.38 -27.48
N ILE A 785 -10.80 -17.16 -28.00
CA ILE A 785 -11.82 -16.09 -27.94
C ILE A 785 -12.55 -15.93 -29.27
N THR A 786 -13.88 -15.96 -29.25
CA THR A 786 -14.69 -15.80 -30.47
C THR A 786 -15.09 -14.33 -30.71
N ARG A 787 -14.60 -13.73 -31.80
CA ARG A 787 -15.03 -12.40 -32.28
C ARG A 787 -15.77 -12.50 -33.60
N GLY A 788 -16.98 -11.97 -33.66
CA GLY A 788 -17.76 -11.90 -34.91
C GLY A 788 -18.02 -13.28 -35.56
N GLY A 789 -18.14 -14.33 -34.74
CA GLY A 789 -18.32 -15.71 -35.20
C GLY A 789 -17.04 -16.42 -35.65
N VAL A 790 -15.87 -15.82 -35.47
CA VAL A 790 -14.56 -16.42 -35.77
C VAL A 790 -13.79 -16.65 -34.48
N ALA A 791 -13.44 -17.92 -34.21
CA ALA A 791 -12.58 -18.29 -33.09
C ALA A 791 -11.14 -17.81 -33.34
N ARG A 792 -10.57 -17.13 -32.35
CA ARG A 792 -9.17 -16.71 -32.29
C ARG A 792 -8.43 -17.67 -31.37
N THR A 793 -7.76 -18.64 -31.99
CA THR A 793 -7.06 -19.69 -31.22
C THR A 793 -5.95 -19.12 -30.35
N ASN A 794 -5.86 -19.53 -29.09
CA ASN A 794 -4.88 -19.04 -28.10
C ASN A 794 -4.83 -17.49 -28.02
N ALA A 795 -5.97 -16.82 -28.17
CA ALA A 795 -6.05 -15.38 -27.91
C ALA A 795 -5.72 -15.08 -26.43
N GLY A 796 -6.16 -15.96 -25.54
CA GLY A 796 -5.90 -15.89 -24.12
C GLY A 796 -6.89 -15.02 -23.35
N GLN A 797 -6.98 -15.28 -22.05
CA GLN A 797 -7.77 -14.50 -21.11
C GLN A 797 -7.16 -14.52 -19.70
N VAL A 798 -7.72 -13.71 -18.80
CA VAL A 798 -7.50 -13.84 -17.36
C VAL A 798 -8.83 -14.01 -16.61
N ILE A 799 -8.79 -14.75 -15.51
CA ILE A 799 -9.92 -14.91 -14.58
C ILE A 799 -9.52 -14.39 -13.21
N LEU A 800 -10.32 -13.47 -12.67
CA LEU A 800 -10.25 -12.97 -11.31
C LEU A 800 -11.22 -13.76 -10.42
N LEU A 801 -10.69 -14.52 -9.46
CA LEU A 801 -11.45 -15.23 -8.42
C LEU A 801 -11.49 -14.39 -7.15
N ARG A 802 -12.67 -14.27 -6.53
CA ARG A 802 -12.82 -13.41 -5.36
C ARG A 802 -12.34 -14.06 -4.06
N GLY A 803 -11.69 -13.29 -3.19
CA GLY A 803 -11.42 -13.64 -1.81
C GLY A 803 -12.71 -13.67 -0.96
N SER A 804 -12.69 -14.39 0.16
CA SER A 804 -13.80 -14.36 1.13
C SER A 804 -13.35 -14.87 2.47
N SER A 805 -14.14 -14.67 3.53
CA SER A 805 -13.86 -15.23 4.88
C SER A 805 -13.64 -16.75 4.97
N THR A 806 -13.89 -17.52 3.91
CA THR A 806 -13.61 -18.97 3.84
C THR A 806 -12.53 -19.32 2.81
N GLY A 807 -11.78 -18.34 2.33
CA GLY A 807 -10.88 -18.45 1.18
C GLY A 807 -11.57 -18.12 -0.14
N PRO A 808 -10.92 -18.39 -1.29
CA PRO A 808 -11.43 -17.98 -2.59
C PRO A 808 -12.80 -18.59 -2.91
N THR A 809 -13.55 -17.89 -3.74
CA THR A 809 -14.89 -18.26 -4.22
C THR A 809 -15.05 -17.99 -5.71
N ALA A 810 -15.88 -18.80 -6.36
CA ALA A 810 -16.30 -18.60 -7.74
C ALA A 810 -17.32 -17.46 -7.87
N THR A 811 -18.09 -17.17 -6.80
CA THR A 811 -19.11 -16.11 -6.83
C THR A 811 -18.47 -14.74 -7.03
N GLY A 812 -18.96 -13.99 -8.03
CA GLY A 812 -18.42 -12.66 -8.35
C GLY A 812 -17.11 -12.69 -9.13
N SER A 813 -16.69 -13.88 -9.61
CA SER A 813 -15.52 -13.99 -10.49
C SER A 813 -15.78 -13.28 -11.82
N ALA A 814 -14.72 -12.72 -12.39
CA ALA A 814 -14.79 -11.97 -13.65
C ALA A 814 -13.69 -12.44 -14.62
N ALA A 815 -13.97 -12.41 -15.91
CA ALA A 815 -12.99 -12.66 -16.96
C ALA A 815 -12.68 -11.37 -17.72
N TYR A 816 -11.42 -11.21 -18.10
CA TYR A 816 -10.94 -10.08 -18.91
C TYR A 816 -10.11 -10.59 -20.08
N HIS A 817 -10.39 -10.06 -21.27
CA HIS A 817 -9.66 -10.29 -22.52
C HIS A 817 -9.75 -9.04 -23.41
N GLN A 818 -9.01 -8.98 -24.53
CA GLN A 818 -8.95 -7.75 -25.37
C GLN A 818 -10.29 -7.39 -26.04
N ASP A 819 -11.24 -8.33 -26.12
CA ASP A 819 -12.60 -8.09 -26.62
C ASP A 819 -13.61 -7.82 -25.48
N THR A 820 -13.16 -7.73 -24.21
CA THR A 820 -14.01 -7.32 -23.09
C THR A 820 -14.48 -5.87 -23.29
N THR A 821 -15.75 -5.60 -22.97
CA THR A 821 -16.34 -4.27 -23.21
C THR A 821 -15.55 -3.17 -22.50
N GLY A 822 -15.12 -2.17 -23.27
CA GLY A 822 -14.35 -1.02 -22.79
C GLY A 822 -12.83 -1.20 -22.92
N VAL A 823 -12.32 -2.43 -22.92
CA VAL A 823 -10.89 -2.68 -23.15
C VAL A 823 -10.52 -2.24 -24.56
N PRO A 824 -9.46 -1.42 -24.74
CA PRO A 824 -9.01 -1.03 -26.07
C PRO A 824 -8.36 -2.21 -26.80
N GLY A 825 -8.25 -2.12 -28.12
CA GLY A 825 -7.66 -3.19 -28.95
C GLY A 825 -8.70 -4.26 -29.35
N THR A 826 -8.21 -5.36 -29.94
CA THR A 826 -9.01 -6.51 -30.35
C THR A 826 -8.16 -7.76 -30.27
N THR A 827 -8.75 -8.92 -30.01
CA THR A 827 -7.98 -10.19 -29.99
C THR A 827 -7.50 -10.63 -31.38
N GLU A 828 -6.31 -11.18 -31.48
CA GLU A 828 -5.80 -11.97 -32.58
C GLU A 828 -5.48 -13.41 -32.13
N SER A 829 -5.23 -14.29 -33.10
CA SER A 829 -4.83 -15.65 -32.78
C SER A 829 -3.38 -15.66 -32.28
N ASN A 830 -3.15 -16.35 -31.17
CA ASN A 830 -1.87 -16.51 -30.49
C ASN A 830 -1.36 -15.27 -29.74
N ASP A 831 -2.20 -14.30 -29.39
CA ASP A 831 -1.79 -13.19 -28.52
C ASP A 831 -1.36 -13.68 -27.14
N ARG A 832 -2.00 -14.77 -26.67
CA ARG A 832 -1.69 -15.47 -25.42
C ARG A 832 -1.79 -14.55 -24.21
N LEU A 833 -2.82 -13.70 -24.18
CA LEU A 833 -3.12 -12.85 -23.02
C LEU A 833 -3.25 -13.71 -21.74
N GLY A 834 -2.62 -13.28 -20.66
CA GLY A 834 -2.48 -14.07 -19.43
C GLY A 834 -1.18 -14.90 -19.37
N SER A 835 -0.25 -14.71 -20.31
CA SER A 835 1.07 -15.37 -20.29
C SER A 835 1.87 -15.06 -19.02
N SER A 836 1.65 -13.89 -18.44
CA SER A 836 2.02 -13.53 -17.08
C SER A 836 0.99 -12.54 -16.52
N VAL A 837 0.84 -12.49 -15.21
CA VAL A 837 -0.11 -11.59 -14.54
C VAL A 837 0.52 -10.98 -13.29
N SER A 838 0.12 -9.74 -13.01
CA SER A 838 0.38 -9.05 -11.74
C SER A 838 -0.92 -8.44 -11.24
N LEU A 839 -1.21 -8.67 -9.96
CA LEU A 839 -2.34 -8.13 -9.22
C LEU A 839 -1.78 -7.31 -8.06
N THR A 840 -1.40 -6.06 -8.33
CA THR A 840 -0.73 -5.17 -7.37
C THR A 840 -1.21 -3.73 -7.55
N ASP A 841 -1.12 -2.92 -6.51
CA ASP A 841 -1.50 -1.51 -6.56
C ASP A 841 -0.43 -0.68 -7.31
N LEU A 842 -0.68 -0.39 -8.59
CA LEU A 842 0.14 0.40 -9.50
C LEU A 842 -0.37 1.84 -9.67
N SER A 843 -1.48 2.16 -9.00
CA SER A 843 -2.16 3.47 -9.05
C SER A 843 -2.17 4.22 -7.71
N GLY A 844 -1.75 3.56 -6.63
CA GLY A 844 -1.59 4.12 -5.29
C GLY A 844 -2.89 4.14 -4.48
N TYR A 845 -3.96 3.46 -4.91
CA TYR A 845 -5.24 3.48 -4.20
C TYR A 845 -5.40 2.33 -3.21
N SER A 846 -4.36 1.52 -3.01
CA SER A 846 -4.31 0.25 -2.26
C SER A 846 -5.22 -0.85 -2.80
N ARG A 847 -5.93 -0.60 -3.90
CA ARG A 847 -6.66 -1.60 -4.66
C ARG A 847 -5.72 -2.17 -5.70
N ALA A 848 -5.64 -3.48 -5.80
CA ALA A 848 -4.80 -4.10 -6.81
C ALA A 848 -5.33 -3.78 -8.23
N ASP A 849 -4.44 -3.29 -9.08
CA ASP A 849 -4.61 -3.12 -10.52
C ASP A 849 -4.25 -4.42 -11.26
N LEU A 850 -4.66 -4.55 -12.51
CA LEU A 850 -4.31 -5.70 -13.34
C LEU A 850 -3.22 -5.29 -14.33
N ALA A 851 -2.09 -5.99 -14.33
CA ALA A 851 -1.14 -5.96 -15.45
C ALA A 851 -1.02 -7.37 -16.04
N ILE A 852 -1.28 -7.49 -17.34
CA ILE A 852 -1.50 -8.76 -18.02
C ILE A 852 -0.59 -8.83 -19.23
N GLY A 853 0.32 -9.81 -19.26
CA GLY A 853 1.16 -10.07 -20.42
C GLY A 853 0.40 -10.79 -21.54
N ALA A 854 0.71 -10.44 -22.79
CA ALA A 854 0.30 -11.15 -24.00
C ALA A 854 1.54 -11.38 -24.86
N ASP A 855 2.24 -12.51 -24.64
CA ASP A 855 3.59 -12.72 -25.19
C ASP A 855 3.65 -13.05 -26.69
N GLY A 856 2.51 -13.27 -27.34
CA GLY A 856 2.44 -13.51 -28.77
C GLY A 856 1.86 -12.36 -29.60
N GLU A 857 1.38 -11.29 -28.95
CA GLU A 857 0.83 -10.09 -29.60
C GLU A 857 1.76 -9.56 -30.70
N ASP A 858 1.16 -9.02 -31.78
CA ASP A 858 1.87 -8.32 -32.86
C ASP A 858 2.97 -9.17 -33.52
N GLY A 859 2.74 -10.48 -33.64
CA GLY A 859 3.68 -11.41 -34.27
C GLY A 859 4.91 -11.68 -33.40
N ASP A 860 4.69 -12.08 -32.14
CA ASP A 860 5.71 -12.38 -31.12
C ASP A 860 6.51 -11.15 -30.63
N ASN A 861 6.05 -9.93 -30.90
CA ASN A 861 6.59 -8.76 -30.22
C ASN A 861 6.19 -8.78 -28.73
N GLY A 862 4.93 -9.15 -28.48
CA GLY A 862 4.30 -9.15 -27.18
C GLY A 862 3.93 -7.75 -26.67
N THR A 863 3.06 -7.72 -25.68
CA THR A 863 2.62 -6.48 -25.00
C THR A 863 2.21 -6.76 -23.55
N ILE A 864 1.94 -5.68 -22.81
CA ILE A 864 1.26 -5.74 -21.51
C ILE A 864 0.00 -4.90 -21.63
N LEU A 865 -1.15 -5.49 -21.30
CA LEU A 865 -2.38 -4.75 -21.04
C LEU A 865 -2.45 -4.45 -19.54
N GLN A 866 -2.51 -3.17 -19.19
CA GLN A 866 -2.78 -2.75 -17.82
C GLN A 866 -4.18 -2.15 -17.71
N LEU A 867 -4.94 -2.53 -16.68
CA LEU A 867 -6.26 -2.01 -16.35
C LEU A 867 -6.23 -1.44 -14.94
N ASP A 868 -6.68 -0.20 -14.77
CA ASP A 868 -6.69 0.47 -13.47
C ASP A 868 -7.87 0.03 -12.60
N ASN A 869 -7.68 0.20 -11.30
CA ASN A 869 -8.63 -0.01 -10.23
C ASN A 869 -8.63 1.17 -9.24
N SER A 870 -8.35 2.36 -9.74
CA SER A 870 -8.39 3.60 -8.93
C SER A 870 -9.81 4.00 -8.51
N SER A 871 -10.84 3.43 -9.12
CA SER A 871 -12.26 3.67 -8.80
C SER A 871 -12.76 2.78 -7.66
N THR A 872 -13.68 3.29 -6.83
CA THR A 872 -14.40 2.47 -5.85
C THR A 872 -15.36 1.46 -6.49
N SER A 873 -15.65 1.58 -7.80
CA SER A 873 -16.54 0.69 -8.53
C SER A 873 -15.85 -0.58 -9.07
N GLY A 874 -14.55 -0.73 -8.85
CA GLY A 874 -13.74 -1.86 -9.35
C GLY A 874 -12.97 -1.55 -10.63
N ILE A 875 -12.50 -2.62 -11.30
CA ILE A 875 -11.65 -2.54 -12.51
C ILE A 875 -12.29 -1.68 -13.60
N VAL A 876 -11.58 -0.66 -14.05
CA VAL A 876 -12.02 0.29 -15.08
C VAL A 876 -11.51 -0.19 -16.44
N THR A 877 -12.29 -1.03 -17.12
CA THR A 877 -11.86 -1.63 -18.41
C THR A 877 -11.50 -0.58 -19.48
N SER A 878 -12.17 0.57 -19.47
CA SER A 878 -11.89 1.69 -20.39
C SER A 878 -10.59 2.44 -20.12
N SER A 879 -9.91 2.20 -19.01
CA SER A 879 -8.60 2.81 -18.74
C SER A 879 -7.46 2.07 -19.41
N GLY A 880 -7.72 0.95 -20.10
CA GLY A 880 -6.70 0.04 -20.58
C GLY A 880 -5.55 0.70 -21.36
N VAL A 881 -4.32 0.42 -20.93
CA VAL A 881 -3.09 0.88 -21.60
C VAL A 881 -2.26 -0.31 -22.05
N TYR A 882 -1.75 -0.24 -23.29
CA TYR A 882 -0.82 -1.23 -23.83
C TYR A 882 0.63 -0.75 -23.78
N TYR A 883 1.51 -1.56 -23.21
CA TYR A 883 2.95 -1.32 -23.17
C TYR A 883 3.68 -2.26 -24.13
N GLY A 884 3.64 -1.92 -25.42
CA GLY A 884 4.38 -2.62 -26.46
C GLY A 884 5.83 -2.12 -26.62
N THR A 885 6.49 -2.58 -27.68
CA THR A 885 7.91 -2.28 -28.00
C THR A 885 8.23 -0.79 -27.98
N THR A 886 7.35 0.08 -28.49
CA THR A 886 7.57 1.53 -28.51
C THR A 886 7.54 2.14 -27.11
N ALA A 887 6.55 1.78 -26.29
CA ALA A 887 6.40 2.31 -24.93
C ALA A 887 7.58 1.90 -24.04
N LEU A 888 8.04 0.65 -24.19
CA LEU A 888 9.15 0.10 -23.40
C LEU A 888 10.52 0.45 -23.99
N GLY A 889 10.60 0.86 -25.26
CA GLY A 889 11.87 1.01 -25.98
C GLY A 889 12.55 -0.33 -26.25
N ALA A 890 11.77 -1.40 -26.41
CA ALA A 890 12.25 -2.76 -26.64
C ALA A 890 12.37 -3.08 -28.14
N PRO A 891 13.27 -4.00 -28.55
CA PRO A 891 13.36 -4.47 -29.92
C PRO A 891 12.15 -5.34 -30.31
N ALA A 892 11.95 -5.56 -31.62
CA ALA A 892 10.94 -6.49 -32.13
C ALA A 892 11.29 -7.96 -31.83
N GLY A 893 10.28 -8.82 -31.75
CA GLY A 893 10.40 -10.27 -31.50
C GLY A 893 10.82 -10.65 -30.07
N ILE A 894 10.71 -9.70 -29.14
CA ILE A 894 11.18 -9.83 -27.75
C ILE A 894 10.22 -10.61 -26.84
N ARG A 895 8.96 -10.79 -27.27
CA ARG A 895 7.88 -11.42 -26.51
C ARG A 895 7.68 -10.80 -25.12
N ILE A 896 7.39 -9.48 -25.11
CA ILE A 896 6.98 -8.75 -23.90
C ILE A 896 5.79 -9.48 -23.23
N GLY A 897 5.72 -9.46 -21.90
CA GLY A 897 4.63 -10.11 -21.16
C GLY A 897 4.89 -11.57 -20.78
N ARG A 898 6.12 -12.06 -20.93
CA ARG A 898 6.54 -13.36 -20.37
C ARG A 898 6.92 -13.32 -18.89
N THR A 899 7.52 -12.21 -18.46
CA THR A 899 7.99 -12.02 -17.09
C THR A 899 7.54 -10.66 -16.61
N LEU A 900 6.64 -10.66 -15.63
CA LEU A 900 6.22 -9.49 -14.89
C LEU A 900 6.53 -9.73 -13.41
N ALA A 901 6.99 -8.70 -12.71
CA ALA A 901 7.03 -8.71 -11.25
C ALA A 901 6.26 -7.48 -10.74
N PRO A 902 5.38 -7.67 -9.72
CA PRO A 902 4.65 -6.61 -9.06
C PRO A 902 5.58 -5.65 -8.33
#